data_AF-A0A955Y853-F1
#
_entry.id   AF-A0A955Y853-F1
#
_cell.length_a   1.000
_cell.length_b   1.000
_cell.length_c   1.000
_cell.angle_alpha   90.00
_cell.angle_beta   90.00
_cell.angle_gamma   90.00
#
_symmetry.space_group_name_H-M   'P 1'
#
loop_
_entity.id
_entity.type
_entity.pdbx_description
1 polymer ?
#
loop_
_entity_poly.entity_id
_entity_poly.type
_entity_poly.pdbx_seq_one_letter_code
_entity_poly.pdbx_strand_id
1 'polypeptide(L)'
;LPMDIPRSADGEIPPLLKVWGRATDDVWLVGGRGMILHWDGSALTSVPSGTTEQLFTVHGDDSQVVVVGGGGSGVLLWNDGDGFVDDTPPRANLLQGLFVDPEGTVWTAGEGGRVFGRHGGRWDQVELPDGELPQSWHAVWADGEGGVWTVGGTVLSPALDAGRVFSSVTSESFAPEPVEPPVPTCPAAHVDPKPDGSIARRWNEQLLGAIRRDIPNPPVHARNLLHVSMAMYDTWAAYQDVATPVEVTEGPFPTASASDRDLAITYAAYRVLTHRYAGAQNAATSLACFDAFMDVLGADPTDVHVDGDDPIAVGNRVGQAIVDRFLDDGCNEANGYADTTGWEASNPVMVVDRPGTPLTDPDVWQQLNLALAETQNGIVLDDTVQPYIGPHWAGVETFAATPDPTTGLYGAVGETGFPTVADPAMADWVVEVLRKTAELDFEDGVMIDISPGGLGGNTLGANDGQGHTLNPATGQPYVPVMVPRGDFARVVAEMWADGPTSETPPGHWVKLANEVSDALSPIELTPWGADVPVDRLAWDVGIYLTVTGATHDAAVAAWQMKREGLGPRPISLVRWMAGNGQRSEPGAPDYSPDGLPLVPGLVERITEASSAPGERHFDLRFHVGELAVWGWPGEPGDRLDDHTSFRWIRALDWIPYQRRTFVTPAFPGFVSGHSTFSRAAAEALARYTGSPWFPGGLGEFCAPQDGYLVFENGPSVETCLQWGTYYDAADQAGQSRLWGGIHIWPDDRVGRINGSHVGMVTSARTQALWDGTER
;
A
#
# COMPACT_ATOMS: atom_id res chain seq x y z
N LEU A 1 27.47 29.69 -8.43
CA LEU A 1 26.38 29.78 -9.43
C LEU A 1 25.86 31.22 -9.43
N PRO A 2 25.38 31.74 -10.58
CA PRO A 2 24.77 33.07 -10.67
C PRO A 2 23.63 33.25 -9.65
N MET A 3 23.36 34.49 -9.24
CA MET A 3 22.26 34.77 -8.30
C MET A 3 20.88 34.69 -8.95
N ASP A 4 20.82 34.85 -10.27
CA ASP A 4 19.64 34.93 -11.13
C ASP A 4 19.29 33.59 -11.82
N ILE A 5 19.81 32.47 -11.32
CA ILE A 5 19.40 31.14 -11.78
C ILE A 5 17.94 30.85 -11.37
N PRO A 6 17.18 30.12 -12.20
CA PRO A 6 15.86 29.64 -11.81
C PRO A 6 15.97 28.83 -10.54
N ARG A 7 15.06 29.11 -9.61
CA ARG A 7 14.93 28.36 -8.37
C ARG A 7 13.52 27.83 -8.28
N SER A 8 13.31 26.79 -7.48
CA SER A 8 11.93 26.43 -7.17
C SER A 8 11.23 27.54 -6.42
N ALA A 9 9.90 27.42 -6.26
CA ALA A 9 9.18 28.24 -5.30
C ALA A 9 9.88 28.21 -3.92
N ASP A 10 10.65 27.15 -3.74
CA ASP A 10 11.46 26.78 -2.62
C ASP A 10 12.90 27.33 -2.56
N GLY A 11 13.26 28.21 -3.49
CA GLY A 11 14.61 28.76 -3.71
C GLY A 11 15.76 27.76 -3.84
N GLU A 12 15.51 26.45 -3.85
CA GLU A 12 16.49 25.44 -4.17
C GLU A 12 16.97 25.62 -5.60
N ILE A 13 18.23 25.25 -5.78
CA ILE A 13 18.83 25.22 -7.10
C ILE A 13 18.41 23.88 -7.70
N PRO A 14 17.59 23.87 -8.77
CA PRO A 14 17.20 22.64 -9.42
C PRO A 14 18.43 21.86 -9.87
N PRO A 15 18.36 20.52 -9.97
CA PRO A 15 19.51 19.71 -10.31
C PRO A 15 20.06 20.11 -11.68
N LEU A 16 21.39 20.21 -11.78
CA LEU A 16 22.09 20.25 -13.05
C LEU A 16 22.18 18.82 -13.59
N LEU A 17 21.77 18.62 -14.84
CA LEU A 17 21.62 17.30 -15.44
C LEU A 17 22.68 17.03 -16.51
N LYS A 18 23.15 18.08 -17.20
CA LYS A 18 24.15 17.94 -18.26
C LYS A 18 25.07 19.15 -18.34
N VAL A 19 26.30 18.89 -18.79
CA VAL A 19 27.30 19.89 -19.16
C VAL A 19 27.89 19.54 -20.52
N TRP A 20 28.14 20.55 -21.35
CA TRP A 20 28.82 20.45 -22.64
C TRP A 20 29.62 21.73 -22.89
N GLY A 21 30.73 21.67 -23.64
CA GLY A 21 31.48 22.88 -23.95
C GLY A 21 32.33 22.74 -25.21
N ARG A 22 32.54 23.87 -25.90
CA ARG A 22 33.34 23.98 -27.13
C ARG A 22 34.81 24.26 -26.84
N ALA A 23 35.05 25.03 -25.78
CA ALA A 23 36.36 25.49 -25.38
C ALA A 23 36.42 25.67 -23.86
N THR A 24 37.61 25.96 -23.32
CA THR A 24 37.81 26.24 -21.89
C THR A 24 37.07 27.49 -21.41
N ASP A 25 36.68 28.34 -22.34
CA ASP A 25 35.95 29.59 -22.18
C ASP A 25 34.55 29.57 -22.82
N ASP A 26 34.02 28.38 -23.10
CA ASP A 26 32.67 28.24 -23.64
C ASP A 26 32.04 26.91 -23.20
N VAL A 27 31.41 26.93 -22.02
CA VAL A 27 30.80 25.75 -21.39
C VAL A 27 29.36 26.05 -20.97
N TRP A 28 28.45 25.16 -21.34
CA TRP A 28 27.02 25.24 -21.10
C TRP A 28 26.55 24.15 -20.14
N LEU A 29 25.67 24.51 -19.22
CA LEU A 29 25.04 23.57 -18.28
C LEU A 29 23.54 23.75 -18.29
N VAL A 30 22.80 22.64 -18.15
CA VAL A 30 21.34 22.65 -18.13
C VAL A 30 20.78 21.79 -17.00
N GLY A 31 19.53 22.07 -16.61
CA GLY A 31 18.91 21.36 -15.51
C GLY A 31 17.43 21.63 -15.34
N GLY A 32 16.93 21.35 -14.13
CA GLY A 32 15.52 21.56 -13.80
C GLY A 32 15.08 23.02 -13.92
N ARG A 33 13.76 23.22 -14.07
CA ARG A 33 13.09 24.53 -14.13
C ARG A 33 13.61 25.47 -15.23
N GLY A 34 13.95 24.91 -16.38
CA GLY A 34 14.43 25.68 -17.52
C GLY A 34 15.82 26.29 -17.32
N MET A 35 16.60 25.81 -16.34
CA MET A 35 17.91 26.38 -16.04
C MET A 35 18.90 26.14 -17.17
N ILE A 36 19.49 27.22 -17.69
CA ILE A 36 20.62 27.21 -18.62
C ILE A 36 21.69 28.15 -18.07
N LEU A 37 22.93 27.67 -17.96
CA LEU A 37 24.08 28.43 -17.50
C LEU A 37 25.17 28.43 -18.57
N HIS A 38 25.89 29.54 -18.72
CA HIS A 38 27.00 29.69 -19.65
C HIS A 38 28.26 30.22 -18.97
N TRP A 39 29.38 29.54 -19.16
CA TRP A 39 30.71 29.90 -18.72
C TRP A 39 31.51 30.45 -19.90
N ASP A 40 31.94 31.71 -19.77
CA ASP A 40 32.65 32.47 -20.82
C ASP A 40 34.19 32.50 -20.64
N GLY A 41 34.74 31.64 -19.78
CA GLY A 41 36.16 31.65 -19.41
C GLY A 41 36.48 32.54 -18.21
N SER A 42 35.55 33.38 -17.78
CA SER A 42 35.73 34.29 -16.64
C SER A 42 34.61 34.20 -15.61
N ALA A 43 33.37 34.03 -16.05
CA ALA A 43 32.19 34.00 -15.21
C ALA A 43 31.19 32.96 -15.73
N LEU A 44 30.47 32.36 -14.78
CA LEU A 44 29.29 31.56 -15.07
C LEU A 44 28.07 32.49 -14.95
N THR A 45 27.22 32.53 -15.97
CA THR A 45 26.04 33.42 -16.06
C THR A 45 24.78 32.63 -16.37
N SER A 46 23.61 33.13 -15.93
CA SER A 46 22.31 32.55 -16.25
C SER A 46 21.85 33.01 -17.63
N VAL A 47 21.35 32.10 -18.45
CA VAL A 47 20.84 32.42 -19.79
C VAL A 47 19.34 32.14 -19.86
N PRO A 48 18.50 33.12 -20.26
CA PRO A 48 17.06 32.90 -20.37
C PRO A 48 16.73 31.79 -21.38
N SER A 49 15.98 30.79 -20.94
CA SER A 49 15.55 29.65 -21.75
C SER A 49 14.15 29.83 -22.36
N GLY A 50 13.32 30.70 -21.78
CA GLY A 50 11.93 30.90 -22.19
C GLY A 50 10.96 29.81 -21.69
N THR A 51 11.42 28.86 -20.86
CA THR A 51 10.60 27.76 -20.33
C THR A 51 10.90 27.50 -18.85
N THR A 52 9.97 26.80 -18.18
CA THR A 52 10.17 26.27 -16.82
C THR A 52 10.20 24.75 -16.77
N GLU A 53 10.21 24.09 -17.92
CA GLU A 53 10.30 22.63 -18.03
C GLU A 53 11.70 22.12 -17.64
N GLN A 54 11.81 20.84 -17.28
CA GLN A 54 13.10 20.23 -16.98
C GLN A 54 13.92 20.01 -18.27
N LEU A 55 15.20 20.42 -18.27
CA LEU A 55 16.11 20.30 -19.41
C LEU A 55 17.14 19.20 -19.15
N PHE A 56 17.12 18.14 -19.96
CA PHE A 56 17.88 16.91 -19.73
C PHE A 56 19.27 16.91 -20.37
N THR A 57 19.42 17.47 -21.57
CA THR A 57 20.67 17.39 -22.34
C THR A 57 20.97 18.71 -23.06
N VAL A 58 22.25 19.09 -23.11
CA VAL A 58 22.81 20.19 -23.91
C VAL A 58 23.94 19.67 -24.80
N HIS A 59 24.00 20.14 -26.05
CA HIS A 59 25.04 19.84 -27.02
C HIS A 59 25.11 20.94 -28.08
N GLY A 60 26.15 20.99 -28.90
CA GLY A 60 26.27 21.99 -29.97
C GLY A 60 27.46 21.77 -30.90
N ASP A 61 27.78 22.79 -31.68
CA ASP A 61 28.97 22.89 -32.55
C ASP A 61 29.50 24.34 -32.56
N ASP A 62 30.50 24.65 -33.40
CA ASP A 62 31.13 25.98 -33.51
C ASP A 62 30.15 27.15 -33.77
N SER A 63 28.95 26.86 -34.31
CA SER A 63 27.93 27.84 -34.69
C SER A 63 26.69 27.84 -33.79
N GLN A 64 26.40 26.74 -33.09
CA GLN A 64 25.11 26.57 -32.39
C GLN A 64 25.23 25.88 -31.03
N VAL A 65 24.25 26.12 -30.16
CA VAL A 65 23.99 25.41 -28.91
C VAL A 65 22.54 25.00 -28.86
N VAL A 66 22.29 23.72 -28.59
CA VAL A 66 20.95 23.13 -28.54
C VAL A 66 20.72 22.47 -27.18
N VAL A 67 19.49 22.56 -26.69
CA VAL A 67 19.06 21.98 -25.41
C VAL A 67 17.74 21.23 -25.59
N VAL A 68 17.58 20.07 -24.95
CA VAL A 68 16.33 19.29 -24.96
C VAL A 68 15.81 19.02 -23.57
N GLY A 69 14.49 18.86 -23.45
CA GLY A 69 13.79 18.70 -22.19
C GLY A 69 12.31 18.33 -22.33
N GLY A 70 11.56 18.59 -21.26
CA GLY A 70 10.09 18.54 -21.25
C GLY A 70 9.49 17.68 -20.13
N GLY A 71 8.17 17.60 -20.17
CA GLY A 71 7.33 16.69 -19.37
C GLY A 71 6.40 15.93 -20.30
N GLY A 72 5.07 16.08 -20.16
CA GLY A 72 4.10 15.50 -21.12
C GLY A 72 4.15 16.06 -22.54
N SER A 73 4.98 17.06 -22.80
CA SER A 73 5.34 17.58 -24.12
C SER A 73 6.83 17.91 -24.12
N GLY A 74 7.49 17.67 -25.26
CA GLY A 74 8.92 17.91 -25.42
C GLY A 74 9.26 19.40 -25.50
N VAL A 75 10.52 19.71 -25.22
CA VAL A 75 11.11 21.03 -25.42
C VAL A 75 12.44 20.85 -26.15
N LEU A 76 12.67 21.63 -27.21
CA LEU A 76 13.97 21.81 -27.85
C LEU A 76 14.25 23.29 -28.05
N LEU A 77 15.33 23.78 -27.43
CA LEU A 77 15.75 25.17 -27.50
C LEU A 77 17.03 25.29 -28.33
N TRP A 78 17.05 26.24 -29.25
CA TRP A 78 18.15 26.49 -30.19
C TRP A 78 18.74 27.88 -29.99
N ASN A 79 20.07 28.01 -30.01
CA ASN A 79 20.79 29.28 -29.94
C ASN A 79 21.95 29.30 -30.95
N ASP A 80 21.94 30.27 -31.87
CA ASP A 80 22.97 30.53 -32.89
C ASP A 80 23.73 31.86 -32.65
N GLY A 81 23.55 32.48 -31.49
CA GLY A 81 24.18 33.73 -31.09
C GLY A 81 23.20 34.82 -30.66
N ASP A 82 21.91 34.69 -31.00
CA ASP A 82 20.87 35.68 -30.69
C ASP A 82 19.95 35.25 -29.51
N GLY A 83 20.36 34.25 -28.74
CA GLY A 83 19.61 33.71 -27.58
C GLY A 83 18.80 32.46 -27.93
N PHE A 84 18.20 31.82 -26.92
CA PHE A 84 17.44 30.59 -27.12
C PHE A 84 16.05 30.85 -27.70
N VAL A 85 15.71 30.10 -28.74
CA VAL A 85 14.39 30.05 -29.37
C VAL A 85 13.88 28.62 -29.36
N ASP A 86 12.59 28.43 -29.09
CA ASP A 86 11.94 27.12 -29.17
C ASP A 86 11.82 26.68 -30.65
N ASP A 87 12.41 25.54 -30.98
CA ASP A 87 12.32 24.86 -32.28
C ASP A 87 11.93 23.39 -32.08
N THR A 88 11.01 23.12 -31.16
CA THR A 88 10.55 21.77 -30.81
C THR A 88 9.91 21.05 -32.01
N PRO A 89 10.28 19.78 -32.30
CA PRO A 89 9.63 18.99 -33.34
C PRO A 89 8.12 18.87 -33.09
N PRO A 90 7.26 18.98 -34.13
CA PRO A 90 5.82 18.86 -33.96
C PRO A 90 5.43 17.53 -33.31
N ARG A 91 4.61 17.60 -32.24
CA ARG A 91 4.11 16.44 -31.48
C ARG A 91 5.21 15.61 -30.80
N ALA A 92 6.36 16.21 -30.48
CA ALA A 92 7.34 15.58 -29.61
C ALA A 92 6.79 15.46 -28.18
N ASN A 93 6.91 14.27 -27.59
CA ASN A 93 6.77 14.06 -26.15
C ASN A 93 8.10 14.42 -25.47
N LEU A 94 8.28 14.06 -24.20
CA LEU A 94 9.53 14.26 -23.45
C LEU A 94 10.77 13.91 -24.32
N LEU A 95 11.70 14.86 -24.46
CA LEU A 95 12.97 14.67 -25.17
C LEU A 95 14.13 14.55 -24.17
N GLN A 96 15.01 13.57 -24.39
CA GLN A 96 16.13 13.27 -23.48
C GLN A 96 17.45 13.18 -24.24
N GLY A 97 17.47 12.50 -25.38
CA GLY A 97 18.65 12.37 -26.24
C GLY A 97 18.82 13.60 -27.14
N LEU A 98 20.05 14.09 -27.25
CA LEU A 98 20.43 15.15 -28.18
C LEU A 98 21.87 14.95 -28.69
N PHE A 99 22.06 15.13 -29.99
CA PHE A 99 23.36 15.16 -30.65
C PHE A 99 23.36 16.16 -31.80
N VAL A 100 24.48 16.88 -31.96
CA VAL A 100 24.73 17.77 -33.12
C VAL A 100 25.92 17.19 -33.87
N ASP A 101 25.73 16.83 -35.13
CA ASP A 101 26.77 16.23 -35.96
C ASP A 101 27.75 17.29 -36.53
N PRO A 102 28.91 16.89 -37.09
CA PRO A 102 29.91 17.82 -37.63
C PRO A 102 29.38 18.72 -38.77
N GLU A 103 28.32 18.33 -39.45
CA GLU A 103 27.64 19.11 -40.48
C GLU A 103 26.64 20.12 -39.90
N GLY A 104 26.41 20.09 -38.57
CA GLY A 104 25.48 20.95 -37.85
C GLY A 104 24.04 20.45 -37.84
N THR A 105 23.79 19.20 -38.23
CA THR A 105 22.48 18.56 -38.14
C THR A 105 22.18 18.20 -36.70
N VAL A 106 20.95 18.49 -36.26
CA VAL A 106 20.48 18.16 -34.92
C VAL A 106 19.64 16.91 -34.92
N TRP A 107 19.97 16.00 -34.01
CA TRP A 107 19.29 14.73 -33.77
C TRP A 107 18.77 14.70 -32.34
N THR A 108 17.50 14.31 -32.15
CA THR A 108 16.90 14.18 -30.83
C THR A 108 16.01 12.95 -30.70
N ALA A 109 15.91 12.41 -29.48
CA ALA A 109 15.13 11.21 -29.18
C ALA A 109 14.51 11.29 -27.77
N GLY A 110 13.44 10.53 -27.56
CA GLY A 110 12.74 10.56 -26.27
C GLY A 110 11.56 9.59 -26.17
N GLU A 111 10.56 10.00 -25.38
CA GLU A 111 9.41 9.20 -25.01
C GLU A 111 8.56 8.75 -26.22
N GLY A 112 8.00 7.55 -26.11
CA GLY A 112 7.26 6.90 -27.18
C GLY A 112 8.18 6.35 -28.28
N GLY A 113 9.46 6.15 -27.95
CA GLY A 113 10.47 5.59 -28.83
C GLY A 113 10.71 6.40 -30.11
N ARG A 114 10.50 7.72 -30.09
CA ARG A 114 10.64 8.57 -31.29
C ARG A 114 12.04 9.13 -31.43
N VAL A 115 12.49 9.27 -32.68
CA VAL A 115 13.75 9.90 -33.07
C VAL A 115 13.46 10.91 -34.19
N PHE A 116 14.06 12.10 -34.10
CA PHE A 116 13.89 13.18 -35.06
C PHE A 116 15.25 13.69 -35.55
N GLY A 117 15.34 14.02 -36.84
CA GLY A 117 16.47 14.70 -37.46
C GLY A 117 16.03 16.03 -38.07
N ARG A 118 16.88 17.05 -37.97
CA ARG A 118 16.60 18.39 -38.49
C ARG A 118 17.39 18.69 -39.76
N HIS A 119 16.72 18.71 -40.90
CA HIS A 119 17.35 18.97 -42.21
C HIS A 119 16.76 20.22 -42.87
N GLY A 120 17.62 21.17 -43.26
CA GLY A 120 17.21 22.34 -44.04
C GLY A 120 16.12 23.21 -43.41
N GLY A 121 16.09 23.33 -42.08
CA GLY A 121 15.07 24.10 -41.36
C GLY A 121 13.80 23.31 -40.98
N ARG A 122 13.75 22.02 -41.29
CA ARG A 122 12.57 21.18 -41.06
C ARG A 122 12.92 19.94 -40.24
N TRP A 123 12.00 19.55 -39.38
CA TRP A 123 12.04 18.28 -38.65
C TRP A 123 11.42 17.15 -39.45
N ASP A 124 12.15 16.06 -39.56
CA ASP A 124 11.66 14.79 -40.10
C ASP A 124 11.80 13.72 -39.00
N GLN A 125 10.75 12.92 -38.82
CA GLN A 125 10.79 11.77 -37.91
C GLN A 125 11.52 10.62 -38.61
N VAL A 126 12.45 9.99 -37.91
CA VAL A 126 13.12 8.78 -38.39
C VAL A 126 12.16 7.61 -38.16
N GLU A 127 11.78 6.94 -39.24
CA GLU A 127 11.01 5.70 -39.16
C GLU A 127 11.89 4.58 -38.62
N LEU A 128 11.48 4.00 -37.49
CA LEU A 128 12.14 2.84 -36.88
C LEU A 128 11.52 1.55 -37.45
N PRO A 129 12.26 0.42 -37.55
CA PRO A 129 11.73 -0.84 -38.04
C PRO A 129 10.52 -1.31 -37.22
N ASP A 130 9.59 -2.01 -37.87
CA ASP A 130 8.39 -2.56 -37.25
C ASP A 130 8.73 -3.42 -36.02
N GLY A 131 8.21 -3.02 -34.85
CA GLY A 131 8.42 -3.67 -33.56
C GLY A 131 7.89 -2.82 -32.40
N GLU A 132 7.78 -3.41 -31.22
CA GLU A 132 7.35 -2.69 -30.01
C GLU A 132 8.40 -1.63 -29.65
N LEU A 133 8.04 -0.35 -29.72
CA LEU A 133 8.93 0.76 -29.39
C LEU A 133 9.23 0.75 -27.88
N PRO A 134 10.47 1.07 -27.45
CA PRO A 134 10.74 1.21 -26.02
C PRO A 134 9.94 2.40 -25.45
N GLN A 135 9.71 2.38 -24.14
CA GLN A 135 9.05 3.47 -23.43
C GLN A 135 9.74 4.82 -23.72
N SER A 136 11.08 4.87 -23.68
CA SER A 136 11.84 6.06 -24.06
C SER A 136 13.24 5.74 -24.57
N TRP A 137 13.72 6.59 -25.49
CA TRP A 137 15.12 6.66 -25.91
C TRP A 137 15.86 7.72 -25.09
N HIS A 138 16.90 7.31 -24.34
CA HIS A 138 17.61 8.19 -23.42
C HIS A 138 18.76 8.96 -24.10
N ALA A 139 19.43 8.38 -25.08
CA ALA A 139 20.53 9.02 -25.80
C ALA A 139 20.49 8.75 -27.31
N VAL A 140 21.04 9.65 -28.09
CA VAL A 140 21.14 9.56 -29.56
C VAL A 140 22.53 10.02 -30.00
N TRP A 141 23.03 9.45 -31.10
CA TRP A 141 24.29 9.81 -31.73
C TRP A 141 24.19 9.55 -33.25
N ALA A 142 24.87 10.33 -34.08
CA ALA A 142 24.93 10.12 -35.52
C ALA A 142 26.38 9.97 -35.99
N ASP A 143 26.60 9.07 -36.96
CA ASP A 143 27.95 8.70 -37.42
C ASP A 143 28.52 9.58 -38.54
N GLY A 144 27.73 10.48 -39.10
CA GLY A 144 28.11 11.34 -40.24
C GLY A 144 28.05 10.66 -41.61
N GLU A 145 27.77 9.35 -41.68
CA GLU A 145 27.56 8.59 -42.92
C GLU A 145 26.07 8.29 -43.18
N GLY A 146 25.18 8.84 -42.35
CA GLY A 146 23.72 8.67 -42.41
C GLY A 146 23.17 7.66 -41.40
N GLY A 147 24.01 7.09 -40.55
CA GLY A 147 23.60 6.21 -39.46
C GLY A 147 23.28 6.99 -38.18
N VAL A 148 22.12 6.69 -37.59
CA VAL A 148 21.64 7.27 -36.33
C VAL A 148 21.48 6.16 -35.32
N TRP A 149 22.20 6.27 -34.20
CA TRP A 149 22.22 5.33 -33.09
C TRP A 149 21.44 5.89 -31.92
N THR A 150 20.62 5.06 -31.26
CA THR A 150 19.93 5.45 -30.03
C THR A 150 19.88 4.31 -29.03
N VAL A 151 19.89 4.65 -27.74
CA VAL A 151 19.83 3.71 -26.63
C VAL A 151 18.77 4.11 -25.63
N GLY A 152 18.04 3.13 -25.09
CA GLY A 152 16.84 3.38 -24.28
C GLY A 152 16.24 2.09 -23.74
N GLY A 153 14.96 2.14 -23.34
CA GLY A 153 14.28 1.03 -22.67
C GLY A 153 13.16 1.56 -21.79
N THR A 154 12.89 0.88 -20.68
CA THR A 154 11.97 1.36 -19.62
C THR A 154 12.68 2.31 -18.67
N VAL A 155 13.24 3.38 -19.22
CA VAL A 155 14.13 4.30 -18.49
C VAL A 155 13.39 5.35 -17.65
N LEU A 156 12.06 5.36 -17.71
CA LEU A 156 11.22 6.16 -16.83
C LEU A 156 10.65 5.32 -15.67
N SER A 157 10.95 4.01 -15.61
CA SER A 157 10.60 3.15 -14.48
C SER A 157 11.82 2.85 -13.59
N PRO A 158 11.61 2.55 -12.30
CA PRO A 158 12.68 2.11 -11.39
C PRO A 158 13.34 0.79 -11.77
N ALA A 159 12.69 -0.04 -12.59
CA ALA A 159 13.23 -1.32 -13.01
C ALA A 159 14.44 -1.16 -13.94
N LEU A 160 14.52 -0.04 -14.67
CA LEU A 160 15.58 0.25 -15.65
C LEU A 160 15.84 -0.94 -16.59
N ASP A 161 14.76 -1.60 -17.01
CA ASP A 161 14.79 -2.85 -17.74
C ASP A 161 14.51 -2.63 -19.24
N ALA A 162 14.43 -3.75 -19.97
CA ALA A 162 14.18 -3.78 -21.41
C ALA A 162 15.12 -2.86 -22.22
N GLY A 163 16.40 -2.82 -21.83
CA GLY A 163 17.42 -2.02 -22.51
C GLY A 163 17.52 -2.35 -23.99
N ARG A 164 17.50 -1.32 -24.85
CA ARG A 164 17.56 -1.44 -26.30
C ARG A 164 18.63 -0.53 -26.88
N VAL A 165 19.21 -0.97 -27.98
CA VAL A 165 20.08 -0.20 -28.88
C VAL A 165 19.49 -0.29 -30.27
N PHE A 166 19.39 0.83 -30.98
CA PHE A 166 18.92 0.89 -32.36
C PHE A 166 19.91 1.64 -33.24
N SER A 167 20.03 1.24 -34.51
CA SER A 167 20.66 2.03 -35.58
C SER A 167 19.90 1.95 -36.90
N SER A 168 19.86 3.07 -37.65
CA SER A 168 19.21 3.16 -38.97
C SER A 168 19.90 2.35 -40.09
N VAL A 169 21.10 1.78 -39.84
CA VAL A 169 21.88 1.02 -40.84
C VAL A 169 22.02 -0.47 -40.47
N THR A 170 21.85 -0.82 -39.19
CA THR A 170 21.86 -2.21 -38.68
C THR A 170 21.07 -2.28 -37.37
N SER A 171 20.05 -3.15 -37.29
CA SER A 171 19.38 -3.46 -36.01
C SER A 171 19.89 -4.79 -35.47
N GLU A 172 20.68 -4.76 -34.40
CA GLU A 172 20.87 -5.92 -33.54
C GLU A 172 20.15 -5.65 -32.22
N SER A 173 19.03 -6.36 -32.02
CA SER A 173 18.38 -6.41 -30.73
C SER A 173 19.17 -7.33 -29.82
N PHE A 174 19.79 -6.79 -28.78
CA PHE A 174 20.08 -7.58 -27.57
C PHE A 174 18.79 -7.70 -26.76
N ALA A 175 17.85 -8.49 -27.25
CA ALA A 175 16.91 -9.13 -26.36
C ALA A 175 17.66 -10.32 -25.77
N PRO A 176 17.81 -10.49 -24.44
CA PRO A 176 17.94 -11.86 -23.95
C PRO A 176 16.83 -12.66 -24.63
N GLU A 177 17.12 -13.89 -25.09
CA GLU A 177 16.05 -14.72 -25.62
C GLU A 177 14.88 -14.63 -24.65
N PRO A 178 13.63 -14.45 -25.12
CA PRO A 178 12.51 -14.65 -24.25
C PRO A 178 12.70 -16.05 -23.70
N VAL A 179 13.17 -16.12 -22.45
CA VAL A 179 12.93 -17.28 -21.62
C VAL A 179 11.42 -17.29 -21.65
N GLU A 180 10.83 -18.21 -22.40
CA GLU A 180 9.42 -18.53 -22.22
C GLU A 180 9.26 -18.55 -20.71
N PRO A 181 8.45 -17.64 -20.14
CA PRO A 181 8.35 -17.55 -18.69
C PRO A 181 8.09 -18.98 -18.24
N PRO A 182 8.97 -19.54 -17.38
CA PRO A 182 8.87 -20.94 -17.02
C PRO A 182 7.42 -21.19 -16.65
N VAL A 183 6.82 -22.25 -17.19
CA VAL A 183 5.43 -22.62 -16.90
C VAL A 183 5.24 -22.42 -15.40
N PRO A 184 4.36 -21.50 -14.96
CA PRO A 184 4.33 -21.10 -13.57
C PRO A 184 4.14 -22.33 -12.69
N THR A 185 5.17 -22.67 -11.93
CA THR A 185 5.15 -23.81 -11.00
C THR A 185 4.97 -23.28 -9.59
N CYS A 186 4.28 -24.04 -8.74
CA CYS A 186 4.26 -23.73 -7.32
C CYS A 186 5.67 -23.81 -6.71
N PRO A 187 6.15 -22.78 -6.01
CA PRO A 187 7.39 -22.88 -5.24
C PRO A 187 7.29 -24.02 -4.21
N ALA A 188 8.32 -24.84 -4.08
CA ALA A 188 8.28 -26.03 -3.22
C ALA A 188 7.87 -25.73 -1.76
N ALA A 189 8.29 -24.58 -1.23
CA ALA A 189 7.92 -24.13 0.12
C ALA A 189 6.43 -23.80 0.28
N HIS A 190 5.69 -23.61 -0.82
CA HIS A 190 4.28 -23.22 -0.83
C HIS A 190 3.34 -24.39 -1.15
N VAL A 191 3.86 -25.54 -1.60
CA VAL A 191 3.03 -26.69 -1.99
C VAL A 191 2.24 -27.23 -0.80
N ASP A 192 2.90 -27.43 0.34
CA ASP A 192 2.26 -27.89 1.58
C ASP A 192 3.07 -27.42 2.79
N PRO A 193 2.96 -26.13 3.16
CA PRO A 193 3.80 -25.54 4.21
C PRO A 193 3.51 -26.07 5.62
N LYS A 194 2.39 -26.78 5.82
CA LYS A 194 1.90 -27.28 7.11
C LYS A 194 1.41 -28.73 7.03
N PRO A 195 2.27 -29.69 6.67
CA PRO A 195 1.87 -31.07 6.36
C PRO A 195 1.26 -31.83 7.55
N ASP A 196 1.50 -31.36 8.78
CA ASP A 196 0.98 -31.89 10.04
C ASP A 196 -0.35 -31.26 10.49
N GLY A 197 -0.82 -30.21 9.81
CA GLY A 197 -2.10 -29.56 10.07
C GLY A 197 -3.31 -30.40 9.65
N SER A 198 -4.50 -30.04 10.16
CA SER A 198 -5.74 -30.57 9.58
C SER A 198 -5.88 -30.19 8.11
N ILE A 199 -6.79 -30.86 7.40
CA ILE A 199 -7.02 -30.52 5.99
C ILE A 199 -7.48 -29.06 5.82
N ALA A 200 -8.26 -28.52 6.77
CA ALA A 200 -8.69 -27.12 6.76
C ALA A 200 -7.50 -26.18 6.95
N ARG A 201 -6.59 -26.50 7.90
CA ARG A 201 -5.35 -25.74 8.15
C ARG A 201 -4.44 -25.67 6.94
N ARG A 202 -4.36 -26.75 6.16
CA ARG A 202 -3.53 -26.85 4.95
C ARG A 202 -4.14 -26.08 3.77
N TRP A 203 -5.46 -26.18 3.56
CA TRP A 203 -6.15 -25.36 2.55
C TRP A 203 -6.16 -23.87 2.89
N ASN A 204 -6.19 -23.51 4.18
CA ASN A 204 -6.04 -22.13 4.61
C ASN A 204 -4.68 -21.53 4.20
N GLU A 205 -3.58 -22.29 4.23
CA GLU A 205 -2.28 -21.81 3.73
C GLU A 205 -2.27 -21.59 2.22
N GLN A 206 -2.99 -22.42 1.46
CA GLN A 206 -3.15 -22.21 0.02
C GLN A 206 -3.89 -20.89 -0.26
N LEU A 207 -4.94 -20.62 0.52
CA LEU A 207 -5.69 -19.37 0.44
C LEU A 207 -4.85 -18.15 0.81
N LEU A 208 -4.17 -18.17 1.96
CA LEU A 208 -3.26 -17.08 2.35
C LEU A 208 -2.15 -16.88 1.32
N GLY A 209 -1.58 -17.97 0.81
CA GLY A 209 -0.58 -17.94 -0.27
C GLY A 209 -1.09 -17.31 -1.55
N ALA A 210 -2.36 -17.51 -1.92
CA ALA A 210 -2.97 -16.88 -3.07
C ALA A 210 -3.18 -15.37 -2.85
N ILE A 211 -3.59 -14.95 -1.65
CA ILE A 211 -3.74 -13.52 -1.30
C ILE A 211 -2.40 -12.79 -1.44
N ARG A 212 -1.29 -13.37 -0.95
CA ARG A 212 0.05 -12.74 -1.04
C ARG A 212 0.48 -12.45 -2.48
N ARG A 213 -0.07 -13.20 -3.44
CA ARG A 213 0.26 -13.10 -4.86
C ARG A 213 -0.69 -12.21 -5.65
N ASP A 214 -1.79 -11.75 -5.06
CA ASP A 214 -2.80 -10.96 -5.77
C ASP A 214 -2.71 -9.46 -5.44
N ILE A 215 -3.40 -8.63 -6.21
CA ILE A 215 -3.48 -7.18 -5.94
C ILE A 215 -4.20 -6.97 -4.59
N PRO A 216 -3.62 -6.22 -3.64
CA PRO A 216 -4.24 -5.95 -2.34
C PRO A 216 -5.63 -5.33 -2.46
N ASN A 217 -6.65 -6.15 -2.19
CA ASN A 217 -8.05 -5.75 -2.16
C ASN A 217 -8.70 -6.32 -0.88
N PRO A 218 -8.54 -5.65 0.27
CA PRO A 218 -8.97 -6.19 1.56
C PRO A 218 -10.43 -6.66 1.61
N PRO A 219 -11.41 -5.95 0.99
CA PRO A 219 -12.79 -6.43 0.94
C PRO A 219 -12.95 -7.74 0.17
N VAL A 220 -12.37 -7.84 -1.03
CA VAL A 220 -12.39 -9.09 -1.83
C VAL A 220 -11.71 -10.23 -1.10
N HIS A 221 -10.57 -9.95 -0.44
CA HIS A 221 -9.85 -10.97 0.32
C HIS A 221 -10.64 -11.46 1.54
N ALA A 222 -11.30 -10.56 2.29
CA ALA A 222 -12.17 -10.95 3.41
C ALA A 222 -13.33 -11.85 2.95
N ARG A 223 -13.92 -11.53 1.80
CA ARG A 223 -14.97 -12.35 1.17
C ARG A 223 -14.47 -13.73 0.74
N ASN A 224 -13.30 -13.79 0.08
CA ASN A 224 -12.70 -15.06 -0.33
C ASN A 224 -12.35 -15.94 0.88
N LEU A 225 -11.83 -15.34 1.95
CA LEU A 225 -11.57 -15.99 3.24
C LEU A 225 -12.84 -16.60 3.84
N LEU A 226 -13.94 -15.85 3.87
CA LEU A 226 -15.22 -16.35 4.36
C LEU A 226 -15.75 -17.50 3.49
N HIS A 227 -15.80 -17.35 2.17
CA HIS A 227 -16.43 -18.33 1.29
C HIS A 227 -15.71 -19.69 1.31
N VAL A 228 -14.38 -19.70 1.41
CA VAL A 228 -13.63 -20.95 1.59
C VAL A 228 -13.91 -21.54 2.98
N SER A 229 -13.96 -20.71 4.02
CA SER A 229 -14.30 -21.17 5.38
C SER A 229 -15.71 -21.77 5.46
N MET A 230 -16.68 -21.17 4.78
CA MET A 230 -18.05 -21.70 4.65
C MET A 230 -18.06 -23.04 3.92
N ALA A 231 -17.35 -23.17 2.79
CA ALA A 231 -17.29 -24.43 2.06
C ALA A 231 -16.67 -25.56 2.90
N MET A 232 -15.61 -25.27 3.66
CA MET A 232 -15.00 -26.24 4.58
C MET A 232 -15.94 -26.58 5.75
N TYR A 233 -16.61 -25.58 6.33
CA TYR A 233 -17.53 -25.76 7.46
C TYR A 233 -18.79 -26.53 7.07
N ASP A 234 -19.46 -26.16 5.98
CA ASP A 234 -20.68 -26.83 5.50
C ASP A 234 -20.41 -28.29 5.14
N THR A 235 -19.25 -28.54 4.52
CA THR A 235 -18.80 -29.91 4.26
C THR A 235 -18.55 -30.66 5.56
N TRP A 236 -17.89 -30.07 6.56
CA TRP A 236 -17.68 -30.69 7.87
C TRP A 236 -19.01 -30.95 8.61
N ALA A 237 -19.94 -30.00 8.56
CA ALA A 237 -21.25 -30.04 9.19
C ALA A 237 -22.12 -31.20 8.67
N ALA A 238 -21.99 -31.55 7.39
CA ALA A 238 -22.67 -32.71 6.78
C ALA A 238 -22.32 -34.06 7.44
N TYR A 239 -21.25 -34.11 8.22
CA TYR A 239 -20.81 -35.28 8.98
C TYR A 239 -21.03 -35.15 10.50
N GLN A 240 -21.70 -34.10 10.95
CA GLN A 240 -22.02 -33.87 12.36
C GLN A 240 -23.51 -34.16 12.63
N ASP A 241 -23.83 -34.52 13.88
CA ASP A 241 -25.21 -34.76 14.31
C ASP A 241 -25.95 -33.47 14.69
N VAL A 242 -25.21 -32.41 15.03
CA VAL A 242 -25.76 -31.20 15.68
C VAL A 242 -25.55 -29.93 14.86
N ALA A 243 -24.39 -29.76 14.23
CA ALA A 243 -24.06 -28.51 13.54
C ALA A 243 -25.02 -28.21 12.38
N THR A 244 -25.45 -26.96 12.27
CA THR A 244 -26.22 -26.45 11.12
C THR A 244 -25.25 -25.88 10.08
N PRO A 245 -25.37 -26.22 8.78
CA PRO A 245 -24.57 -25.60 7.73
C PRO A 245 -24.92 -24.12 7.56
N VAL A 246 -23.98 -23.32 7.05
CA VAL A 246 -24.18 -21.90 6.77
C VAL A 246 -25.12 -21.73 5.57
N GLU A 247 -24.87 -22.41 4.46
CA GLU A 247 -25.65 -22.28 3.22
C GLU A 247 -26.04 -23.62 2.60
N VAL A 248 -25.13 -24.60 2.56
CA VAL A 248 -25.30 -25.84 1.81
C VAL A 248 -25.55 -27.02 2.73
N THR A 249 -26.75 -27.59 2.64
CA THR A 249 -27.12 -28.79 3.40
C THR A 249 -26.80 -30.06 2.62
N GLU A 250 -25.87 -30.85 3.15
CA GLU A 250 -25.54 -32.22 2.72
C GLU A 250 -25.63 -33.18 3.92
N GLY A 251 -25.74 -34.48 3.66
CA GLY A 251 -25.77 -35.51 4.72
C GLY A 251 -27.11 -35.66 5.46
N PRO A 252 -27.13 -36.33 6.63
CA PRO A 252 -25.96 -36.79 7.39
C PRO A 252 -25.28 -38.03 6.77
N PHE A 253 -23.95 -38.11 6.89
CA PHE A 253 -23.14 -39.24 6.41
C PHE A 253 -22.53 -40.06 7.58
N PRO A 254 -23.34 -40.80 8.36
CA PRO A 254 -22.90 -41.41 9.63
C PRO A 254 -21.90 -42.57 9.48
N THR A 255 -21.61 -43.01 8.25
CA THR A 255 -20.69 -44.12 7.95
C THR A 255 -19.36 -43.67 7.37
N ALA A 256 -19.16 -42.36 7.18
CA ALA A 256 -17.96 -41.80 6.59
C ALA A 256 -16.75 -41.90 7.53
N SER A 257 -15.59 -42.21 6.95
CA SER A 257 -14.32 -42.17 7.67
C SER A 257 -13.78 -40.75 7.79
N ALA A 258 -12.77 -40.54 8.65
CA ALA A 258 -12.08 -39.25 8.71
C ALA A 258 -11.47 -38.85 7.36
N SER A 259 -10.95 -39.84 6.60
CA SER A 259 -10.38 -39.61 5.26
C SER A 259 -11.44 -39.18 4.25
N ASP A 260 -12.68 -39.69 4.35
CA ASP A 260 -13.76 -39.27 3.46
C ASP A 260 -14.11 -37.80 3.71
N ARG A 261 -14.18 -37.38 4.98
CA ARG A 261 -14.41 -35.98 5.35
C ARG A 261 -13.30 -35.07 4.84
N ASP A 262 -12.04 -35.48 5.01
CA ASP A 262 -10.90 -34.71 4.54
C ASP A 262 -10.91 -34.55 3.01
N LEU A 263 -11.26 -35.62 2.29
CA LEU A 263 -11.37 -35.60 0.83
C LEU A 263 -12.52 -34.71 0.37
N ALA A 264 -13.68 -34.75 1.04
CA ALA A 264 -14.80 -33.86 0.71
C ALA A 264 -14.45 -32.39 0.92
N ILE A 265 -13.83 -32.04 2.05
CA ILE A 265 -13.37 -30.67 2.34
C ILE A 265 -12.35 -30.22 1.28
N THR A 266 -11.49 -31.14 0.85
CA THR A 266 -10.48 -30.89 -0.19
C THR A 266 -11.11 -30.43 -1.50
N TYR A 267 -12.07 -31.19 -2.02
CA TYR A 267 -12.76 -30.80 -3.25
C TYR A 267 -13.57 -29.51 -3.07
N ALA A 268 -14.25 -29.32 -1.93
CA ALA A 268 -15.00 -28.09 -1.67
C ALA A 268 -14.10 -26.84 -1.68
N ALA A 269 -13.00 -26.86 -0.93
CA ALA A 269 -12.04 -25.76 -0.88
C ALA A 269 -11.39 -25.51 -2.25
N TYR A 270 -10.98 -26.58 -2.96
CA TYR A 270 -10.38 -26.49 -4.28
C TYR A 270 -11.31 -25.79 -5.30
N ARG A 271 -12.61 -26.13 -5.33
CA ARG A 271 -13.57 -25.49 -6.26
C ARG A 271 -13.75 -24.01 -6.00
N VAL A 272 -13.86 -23.61 -4.72
CA VAL A 272 -13.99 -22.19 -4.38
C VAL A 272 -12.70 -21.44 -4.73
N LEU A 273 -11.53 -21.94 -4.34
CA LEU A 273 -10.25 -21.29 -4.58
C LEU A 273 -9.91 -21.14 -6.06
N THR A 274 -10.09 -22.21 -6.85
CA THR A 274 -9.82 -22.17 -8.29
C THR A 274 -10.73 -21.17 -9.01
N HIS A 275 -12.01 -21.07 -8.60
CA HIS A 275 -12.92 -20.06 -9.14
C HIS A 275 -12.46 -18.64 -8.79
N ARG A 276 -12.27 -18.34 -7.49
CA ARG A 276 -11.98 -16.96 -7.02
C ARG A 276 -10.66 -16.40 -7.54
N TYR A 277 -9.65 -17.25 -7.73
CA TYR A 277 -8.32 -16.83 -8.17
C TYR A 277 -8.05 -17.04 -9.66
N ALA A 278 -9.03 -17.48 -10.46
CA ALA A 278 -8.85 -17.63 -11.90
C ALA A 278 -8.52 -16.32 -12.63
N GLY A 279 -9.05 -15.19 -12.12
CA GLY A 279 -8.83 -13.84 -12.66
C GLY A 279 -7.81 -12.99 -11.91
N ALA A 280 -7.11 -13.55 -10.92
CA ALA A 280 -6.13 -12.83 -10.11
C ALA A 280 -4.86 -12.47 -10.91
N GLN A 281 -4.12 -11.43 -10.49
CA GLN A 281 -2.93 -10.95 -11.21
C GLN A 281 -1.88 -12.04 -11.45
N ASN A 282 -1.69 -12.94 -10.47
CA ASN A 282 -0.77 -14.08 -10.55
C ASN A 282 -1.51 -15.42 -10.50
N ALA A 283 -2.68 -15.50 -11.15
CA ALA A 283 -3.55 -16.68 -11.18
C ALA A 283 -2.79 -17.97 -11.51
N ALA A 284 -1.93 -17.97 -12.54
CA ALA A 284 -1.24 -19.18 -12.98
C ALA A 284 -0.42 -19.85 -11.87
N THR A 285 0.31 -19.07 -11.06
CA THR A 285 1.07 -19.60 -9.91
C THR A 285 0.15 -20.11 -8.80
N SER A 286 -0.96 -19.42 -8.55
CA SER A 286 -1.93 -19.84 -7.53
C SER A 286 -2.64 -21.13 -7.90
N LEU A 287 -3.12 -21.24 -9.13
CA LEU A 287 -3.73 -22.46 -9.65
C LEU A 287 -2.72 -23.62 -9.63
N ALA A 288 -1.47 -23.40 -10.06
CA ALA A 288 -0.42 -24.41 -9.98
C ALA A 288 -0.11 -24.87 -8.54
N CYS A 289 -0.23 -23.99 -7.54
CA CYS A 289 -0.11 -24.40 -6.13
C CYS A 289 -1.29 -25.24 -5.65
N PHE A 290 -2.51 -24.90 -6.07
CA PHE A 290 -3.68 -25.72 -5.73
C PHE A 290 -3.58 -27.11 -6.36
N ASP A 291 -3.18 -27.20 -7.63
CA ASP A 291 -2.95 -28.48 -8.33
C ASP A 291 -1.84 -29.31 -7.67
N ALA A 292 -0.69 -28.68 -7.37
CA ALA A 292 0.40 -29.36 -6.70
C ALA A 292 0.01 -29.86 -5.30
N PHE A 293 -0.88 -29.13 -4.61
CA PHE A 293 -1.41 -29.58 -3.32
C PHE A 293 -2.39 -30.75 -3.47
N MET A 294 -3.25 -30.74 -4.50
CA MET A 294 -4.10 -31.89 -4.85
C MET A 294 -3.26 -33.15 -5.10
N ASP A 295 -2.13 -33.03 -5.82
CA ASP A 295 -1.19 -34.12 -6.06
C ASP A 295 -0.60 -34.67 -4.75
N VAL A 296 -0.25 -33.82 -3.78
CA VAL A 296 0.24 -34.24 -2.45
C VAL A 296 -0.81 -35.07 -1.72
N LEU A 297 -2.09 -34.73 -1.88
CA LEU A 297 -3.21 -35.43 -1.26
C LEU A 297 -3.63 -36.69 -2.04
N GLY A 298 -3.07 -36.92 -3.23
CA GLY A 298 -3.50 -38.00 -4.14
C GLY A 298 -4.90 -37.81 -4.70
N ALA A 299 -5.40 -36.57 -4.74
CA ALA A 299 -6.71 -36.21 -5.28
C ALA A 299 -6.57 -35.73 -6.73
N ASP A 300 -7.51 -36.10 -7.60
CA ASP A 300 -7.53 -35.69 -9.01
C ASP A 300 -8.26 -34.33 -9.16
N PRO A 301 -7.57 -33.23 -9.47
CA PRO A 301 -8.21 -31.91 -9.62
C PRO A 301 -9.26 -31.86 -10.73
N THR A 302 -9.17 -32.77 -11.72
CA THR A 302 -10.08 -32.84 -12.86
C THR A 302 -11.37 -33.61 -12.58
N ASP A 303 -11.47 -34.27 -11.42
CA ASP A 303 -12.66 -35.02 -11.05
C ASP A 303 -13.79 -34.10 -10.55
N VAL A 304 -14.72 -33.79 -11.45
CA VAL A 304 -15.86 -32.88 -11.23
C VAL A 304 -17.19 -33.61 -11.05
N HIS A 305 -17.20 -34.93 -10.82
CA HIS A 305 -18.47 -35.64 -10.67
C HIS A 305 -19.25 -35.17 -9.44
N VAL A 306 -20.58 -35.19 -9.54
CA VAL A 306 -21.51 -34.71 -8.51
C VAL A 306 -22.60 -35.74 -8.16
N ASP A 307 -22.59 -36.90 -8.82
CA ASP A 307 -23.57 -37.95 -8.64
C ASP A 307 -23.14 -38.90 -7.50
N GLY A 308 -24.03 -39.14 -6.53
CA GLY A 308 -23.77 -40.05 -5.41
C GLY A 308 -23.39 -39.35 -4.10
N ASP A 309 -23.12 -40.16 -3.09
CA ASP A 309 -22.82 -39.71 -1.71
C ASP A 309 -21.36 -39.95 -1.32
N ASP A 310 -20.49 -40.25 -2.29
CA ASP A 310 -19.06 -40.35 -2.02
C ASP A 310 -18.48 -38.94 -1.76
N PRO A 311 -17.34 -38.86 -1.04
CA PRO A 311 -16.81 -37.56 -0.60
C PRO A 311 -16.42 -36.61 -1.74
N ILE A 312 -16.04 -37.12 -2.92
CA ILE A 312 -15.69 -36.26 -4.06
C ILE A 312 -16.96 -35.58 -4.59
N ALA A 313 -18.02 -36.35 -4.81
CA ALA A 313 -19.32 -35.82 -5.21
C ALA A 313 -19.85 -34.76 -4.24
N VAL A 314 -19.78 -35.04 -2.93
CA VAL A 314 -20.21 -34.10 -1.87
C VAL A 314 -19.38 -32.82 -1.92
N GLY A 315 -18.04 -32.92 -1.92
CA GLY A 315 -17.16 -31.75 -1.95
C GLY A 315 -17.35 -30.88 -3.19
N ASN A 316 -17.49 -31.50 -4.36
CA ASN A 316 -17.78 -30.79 -5.61
C ASN A 316 -19.11 -30.04 -5.56
N ARG A 317 -20.18 -30.66 -5.03
CA ARG A 317 -21.49 -30.00 -4.87
C ARG A 317 -21.42 -28.80 -3.92
N VAL A 318 -20.80 -28.96 -2.75
CA VAL A 318 -20.68 -27.87 -1.77
C VAL A 318 -19.87 -26.71 -2.34
N GLY A 319 -18.68 -26.98 -2.91
CA GLY A 319 -17.83 -25.95 -3.48
C GLY A 319 -18.50 -25.18 -4.62
N GLN A 320 -19.18 -25.90 -5.54
CA GLN A 320 -19.91 -25.26 -6.63
C GLN A 320 -21.13 -24.46 -6.13
N ALA A 321 -21.88 -24.99 -5.16
CA ALA A 321 -23.04 -24.30 -4.61
C ALA A 321 -22.65 -22.98 -3.91
N ILE A 322 -21.53 -22.95 -3.18
CA ILE A 322 -20.98 -21.71 -2.61
C ILE A 322 -20.58 -20.72 -3.71
N VAL A 323 -19.92 -21.17 -4.77
CA VAL A 323 -19.59 -20.30 -5.91
C VAL A 323 -20.86 -19.68 -6.50
N ASP A 324 -21.85 -20.51 -6.85
CA ASP A 324 -23.08 -20.10 -7.50
C ASP A 324 -23.93 -19.16 -6.63
N ARG A 325 -24.03 -19.45 -5.33
CA ARG A 325 -24.82 -18.67 -4.35
C ARG A 325 -24.36 -17.23 -4.23
N PHE A 326 -23.05 -16.99 -4.34
CA PHE A 326 -22.45 -15.69 -4.08
C PHE A 326 -22.06 -14.91 -5.34
N LEU A 327 -22.45 -15.36 -6.54
CA LEU A 327 -22.22 -14.58 -7.78
C LEU A 327 -22.95 -13.23 -7.76
N ASP A 328 -24.13 -13.16 -7.15
CA ASP A 328 -25.01 -11.99 -7.12
C ASP A 328 -25.15 -11.37 -5.71
N ASP A 329 -24.16 -11.56 -4.84
CA ASP A 329 -24.16 -11.06 -3.46
C ASP A 329 -23.88 -9.55 -3.33
N GLY A 330 -23.85 -8.82 -4.44
CA GLY A 330 -23.56 -7.38 -4.50
C GLY A 330 -22.11 -7.03 -4.78
N CYS A 331 -21.17 -7.99 -4.82
CA CYS A 331 -19.74 -7.69 -5.03
C CYS A 331 -19.34 -7.43 -6.49
N ASN A 332 -20.20 -7.77 -7.46
CA ASN A 332 -19.94 -7.62 -8.89
C ASN A 332 -18.74 -8.43 -9.43
N GLU A 333 -18.54 -9.64 -8.92
CA GLU A 333 -17.42 -10.52 -9.28
C GLU A 333 -17.34 -10.83 -10.79
N ALA A 334 -18.48 -11.08 -11.44
CA ALA A 334 -18.54 -11.41 -12.87
C ALA A 334 -17.94 -10.31 -13.78
N ASN A 335 -17.82 -9.08 -13.28
CA ASN A 335 -17.21 -7.95 -13.98
C ASN A 335 -15.91 -7.47 -13.30
N GLY A 336 -15.21 -8.37 -12.60
CA GLY A 336 -13.93 -8.07 -11.96
C GLY A 336 -14.05 -7.10 -10.77
N TYR A 337 -15.17 -7.15 -10.04
CA TYR A 337 -15.45 -6.26 -8.90
C TYR A 337 -15.47 -4.77 -9.27
N ALA A 338 -15.75 -4.44 -10.53
CA ALA A 338 -15.85 -3.05 -10.97
C ALA A 338 -16.92 -2.28 -10.19
N ASP A 339 -16.71 -0.97 -10.02
CA ASP A 339 -17.67 -0.08 -9.36
C ASP A 339 -19.04 -0.10 -10.07
N THR A 340 -20.11 -0.32 -9.31
CA THR A 340 -21.49 -0.29 -9.78
C THR A 340 -22.25 0.97 -9.37
N THR A 341 -21.62 1.87 -8.61
CA THR A 341 -22.25 3.07 -8.03
C THR A 341 -22.09 4.32 -8.91
N GLY A 342 -21.20 4.29 -9.90
CA GLY A 342 -20.87 5.46 -10.73
C GLY A 342 -20.17 6.56 -9.94
N TRP A 343 -19.30 6.18 -8.99
CA TRP A 343 -18.54 7.16 -8.23
C TRP A 343 -17.55 7.90 -9.13
N GLU A 344 -17.46 9.20 -8.94
CA GLU A 344 -16.47 10.06 -9.57
C GLU A 344 -15.82 10.92 -8.49
N ALA A 345 -14.51 11.13 -8.62
CA ALA A 345 -13.78 12.00 -7.71
C ALA A 345 -14.22 13.47 -7.92
N SER A 346 -14.56 14.15 -6.82
CA SER A 346 -14.91 15.58 -6.84
C SER A 346 -13.67 16.48 -6.71
N ASN A 347 -12.66 16.03 -5.98
CA ASN A 347 -11.42 16.78 -5.79
C ASN A 347 -10.42 16.52 -6.94
N PRO A 348 -9.67 17.56 -7.38
CA PRO A 348 -8.58 17.37 -8.32
C PRO A 348 -7.50 16.44 -7.75
N VAL A 349 -6.93 15.58 -8.61
CA VAL A 349 -5.87 14.65 -8.23
C VAL A 349 -4.62 15.40 -7.71
N MET A 350 -4.06 14.92 -6.60
CA MET A 350 -2.79 15.45 -6.07
C MET A 350 -1.60 14.71 -6.67
N VAL A 351 -0.76 15.42 -7.42
CA VAL A 351 0.57 14.92 -7.81
C VAL A 351 1.49 15.01 -6.59
N VAL A 352 1.87 13.86 -6.01
CA VAL A 352 2.53 13.83 -4.69
C VAL A 352 3.90 14.53 -4.70
N ASP A 353 4.65 14.43 -5.80
CA ASP A 353 5.96 15.07 -5.96
C ASP A 353 5.89 16.59 -6.19
N ARG A 354 4.69 17.20 -6.15
CA ARG A 354 4.54 18.66 -6.16
C ARG A 354 4.21 19.17 -4.76
N PRO A 355 4.75 20.35 -4.37
CA PRO A 355 4.41 20.96 -3.09
C PRO A 355 2.94 21.38 -3.05
N GLY A 356 2.33 21.17 -1.88
CA GLY A 356 0.95 21.55 -1.59
C GLY A 356 -0.06 20.59 -2.20
N THR A 357 -1.29 21.06 -2.35
CA THR A 357 -2.40 20.28 -2.92
C THR A 357 -3.40 21.18 -3.64
N PRO A 358 -3.99 20.75 -4.77
CA PRO A 358 -5.09 21.45 -5.44
C PRO A 358 -6.46 21.18 -4.79
N LEU A 359 -6.49 20.72 -3.52
CA LEU A 359 -7.70 20.33 -2.80
C LEU A 359 -8.74 21.47 -2.74
N THR A 360 -9.95 21.21 -3.22
CA THR A 360 -11.04 22.19 -3.26
C THR A 360 -12.08 21.98 -2.17
N ASP A 361 -12.36 20.72 -1.83
CA ASP A 361 -13.25 20.34 -0.73
C ASP A 361 -12.42 19.54 0.29
N PRO A 362 -12.04 20.14 1.43
CA PRO A 362 -11.18 19.49 2.40
C PRO A 362 -11.89 18.43 3.25
N ASP A 363 -13.21 18.31 3.15
CA ASP A 363 -13.99 17.25 3.81
C ASP A 363 -14.04 15.96 2.98
N VAL A 364 -13.60 16.00 1.72
CA VAL A 364 -13.69 14.89 0.78
C VAL A 364 -12.31 14.34 0.42
N TRP A 365 -12.20 13.02 0.34
CA TRP A 365 -11.01 12.31 -0.07
C TRP A 365 -10.52 12.77 -1.46
N GLN A 366 -9.20 12.75 -1.61
CA GLN A 366 -8.49 13.18 -2.82
C GLN A 366 -7.63 12.02 -3.33
N GLN A 367 -7.78 11.69 -4.61
CA GLN A 367 -6.92 10.71 -5.27
C GLN A 367 -5.49 11.24 -5.40
N LEU A 368 -4.51 10.35 -5.27
CA LEU A 368 -3.10 10.66 -5.48
C LEU A 368 -2.65 10.23 -6.88
N ASN A 369 -1.71 10.96 -7.46
CA ASN A 369 -0.91 10.56 -8.61
C ASN A 369 0.55 10.38 -8.17
N LEU A 370 1.06 9.17 -8.33
CA LEU A 370 2.41 8.75 -7.92
C LEU A 370 3.31 8.63 -9.16
N ALA A 371 4.60 8.95 -9.08
CA ALA A 371 5.48 8.77 -10.25
C ALA A 371 5.51 7.31 -10.75
N LEU A 372 5.42 6.36 -9.82
CA LEU A 372 5.14 4.95 -10.04
C LEU A 372 4.15 4.51 -8.98
N ALA A 373 3.09 3.80 -9.36
CA ALA A 373 2.21 3.13 -8.41
C ALA A 373 2.60 1.66 -8.28
N GLU A 374 2.93 1.25 -7.07
CA GLU A 374 3.28 -0.13 -6.73
C GLU A 374 2.42 -0.53 -5.52
N THR A 375 1.82 -1.71 -5.56
CA THR A 375 1.09 -2.23 -4.42
C THR A 375 2.03 -2.53 -3.27
N GLN A 376 1.47 -2.74 -2.09
CA GLN A 376 2.25 -3.08 -0.90
C GLN A 376 3.10 -4.33 -1.13
N ASN A 377 2.59 -5.32 -1.85
CA ASN A 377 3.25 -6.56 -2.28
C ASN A 377 4.07 -6.51 -3.57
N GLY A 378 4.44 -5.31 -4.02
CA GLY A 378 5.42 -5.13 -5.08
C GLY A 378 4.88 -5.28 -6.50
N ILE A 379 3.55 -5.31 -6.67
CA ILE A 379 2.92 -5.37 -7.98
C ILE A 379 2.84 -3.95 -8.53
N VAL A 380 3.51 -3.69 -9.64
CA VAL A 380 3.40 -2.42 -10.34
C VAL A 380 2.03 -2.31 -10.99
N LEU A 381 1.37 -1.17 -10.79
CA LEU A 381 0.06 -0.86 -11.37
C LEU A 381 0.22 -0.10 -12.69
N ASP A 382 -0.71 -0.35 -13.63
CA ASP A 382 -0.72 0.29 -14.96
C ASP A 382 -1.04 1.79 -14.90
N ASP A 383 -1.85 2.22 -13.92
CA ASP A 383 -2.21 3.61 -13.70
C ASP A 383 -1.47 4.18 -12.49
N THR A 384 -1.00 5.40 -12.61
CA THR A 384 -0.35 6.14 -11.54
C THR A 384 -1.33 6.92 -10.66
N VAL A 385 -2.56 7.13 -11.14
CA VAL A 385 -3.65 7.72 -10.37
C VAL A 385 -4.36 6.63 -9.57
N GLN A 386 -4.51 6.86 -8.28
CA GLN A 386 -5.18 5.92 -7.39
C GLN A 386 -6.66 5.74 -7.76
N PRO A 387 -7.16 4.51 -7.94
CA PRO A 387 -8.60 4.25 -8.04
C PRO A 387 -9.27 4.40 -6.66
N TYR A 388 -10.60 4.33 -6.59
CA TYR A 388 -11.28 3.97 -5.34
C TYR A 388 -11.48 2.45 -5.33
N ILE A 389 -10.81 1.74 -4.44
CA ILE A 389 -11.00 0.30 -4.26
C ILE A 389 -12.31 0.03 -3.49
N GLY A 390 -13.22 -0.72 -4.10
CA GLY A 390 -14.48 -1.20 -3.50
C GLY A 390 -15.57 -0.14 -3.22
N PRO A 391 -15.79 0.91 -4.04
CA PRO A 391 -16.79 1.95 -3.77
C PRO A 391 -18.24 1.44 -3.58
N HIS A 392 -18.57 0.27 -4.13
CA HIS A 392 -19.86 -0.40 -4.04
C HIS A 392 -19.97 -1.39 -2.88
N TRP A 393 -18.90 -1.63 -2.12
CA TRP A 393 -18.82 -2.76 -1.19
C TRP A 393 -19.84 -2.71 -0.04
N ALA A 394 -20.41 -1.53 0.23
CA ALA A 394 -21.54 -1.35 1.15
C ALA A 394 -22.78 -2.18 0.77
N GLY A 395 -22.92 -2.53 -0.52
CA GLY A 395 -24.01 -3.34 -1.04
C GLY A 395 -23.75 -4.84 -1.01
N VAL A 396 -22.60 -5.30 -0.52
CA VAL A 396 -22.27 -6.72 -0.41
C VAL A 396 -23.02 -7.35 0.76
N GLU A 397 -23.57 -8.53 0.54
CA GLU A 397 -24.28 -9.32 1.56
C GLU A 397 -23.37 -9.63 2.75
N THR A 398 -23.86 -9.36 3.96
CA THR A 398 -23.17 -9.64 5.23
C THR A 398 -23.39 -11.08 5.69
N PHE A 399 -22.43 -11.62 6.43
CA PHE A 399 -22.55 -12.87 7.16
C PHE A 399 -23.52 -12.74 8.34
N ALA A 400 -23.45 -11.75 9.22
CA ALA A 400 -24.33 -11.69 10.39
C ALA A 400 -24.79 -10.28 10.78
N ALA A 401 -23.98 -9.27 10.49
CA ALA A 401 -24.29 -7.89 10.81
C ALA A 401 -25.56 -7.45 10.08
N THR A 402 -26.39 -6.66 10.76
CA THR A 402 -27.58 -6.04 10.16
C THR A 402 -27.46 -4.53 10.32
N PRO A 403 -27.89 -3.74 9.33
CA PRO A 403 -27.83 -2.29 9.46
C PRO A 403 -28.78 -1.83 10.57
N ASP A 404 -28.39 -0.79 11.29
CA ASP A 404 -29.28 -0.13 12.24
C ASP A 404 -30.51 0.40 11.48
N PRO A 405 -31.74 0.10 11.92
CA PRO A 405 -32.95 0.44 11.17
C PRO A 405 -33.25 1.94 11.12
N THR A 406 -32.61 2.74 11.97
CA THR A 406 -32.76 4.20 12.02
C THR A 406 -31.75 4.89 11.12
N THR A 407 -30.48 4.46 11.16
CA THR A 407 -29.41 5.11 10.40
C THR A 407 -29.15 4.46 9.05
N GLY A 408 -29.51 3.19 8.87
CA GLY A 408 -29.15 2.40 7.69
C GLY A 408 -27.70 1.91 7.69
N LEU A 409 -26.95 2.15 8.77
CA LEU A 409 -25.52 1.85 8.87
C LEU A 409 -25.25 0.52 9.58
N TYR A 410 -24.25 -0.23 9.13
CA TYR A 410 -23.73 -1.41 9.82
C TYR A 410 -22.84 -1.08 11.04
N GLY A 411 -22.57 0.21 11.29
CA GLY A 411 -21.85 0.67 12.47
C GLY A 411 -22.21 2.11 12.84
N ALA A 412 -21.64 2.63 13.93
CA ALA A 412 -21.86 3.99 14.38
C ALA A 412 -20.80 4.96 13.84
N VAL A 413 -21.21 6.18 13.49
CA VAL A 413 -20.32 7.29 13.05
C VAL A 413 -19.64 8.03 14.22
N GLY A 414 -19.88 7.59 15.46
CA GLY A 414 -19.41 8.28 16.67
C GLY A 414 -20.28 9.49 17.05
N GLU A 415 -19.94 10.12 18.18
CA GLU A 415 -20.75 11.22 18.77
C GLU A 415 -20.68 12.53 17.96
N THR A 416 -19.58 12.76 17.26
CA THR A 416 -19.33 13.97 16.46
C THR A 416 -19.77 13.84 15.01
N GLY A 417 -20.25 12.65 14.59
CA GLY A 417 -20.53 12.33 13.19
C GLY A 417 -19.25 12.13 12.37
N PHE A 418 -19.39 12.20 11.04
CA PHE A 418 -18.25 12.12 10.12
C PHE A 418 -17.26 13.28 10.38
N PRO A 419 -15.95 13.02 10.48
CA PRO A 419 -14.96 14.07 10.66
C PRO A 419 -14.98 15.07 9.49
N THR A 420 -15.03 16.37 9.81
CA THR A 420 -14.98 17.48 8.84
C THR A 420 -14.03 18.55 9.36
N VAL A 421 -13.53 19.42 8.48
CA VAL A 421 -12.67 20.56 8.88
C VAL A 421 -13.41 21.60 9.72
N ALA A 422 -14.75 21.57 9.72
CA ALA A 422 -15.56 22.36 10.64
C ALA A 422 -15.53 21.83 12.09
N ASP A 423 -15.06 20.59 12.31
CA ASP A 423 -14.87 20.05 13.64
C ASP A 423 -13.76 20.85 14.36
N PRO A 424 -14.04 21.43 15.55
CA PRO A 424 -13.04 22.20 16.29
C PRO A 424 -11.77 21.40 16.63
N ALA A 425 -11.86 20.06 16.70
CA ALA A 425 -10.74 19.18 16.98
C ALA A 425 -9.96 18.72 15.74
N MET A 426 -10.41 19.03 14.51
CA MET A 426 -9.75 18.54 13.28
C MET A 426 -8.27 18.95 13.23
N ALA A 427 -7.95 20.21 13.52
CA ALA A 427 -6.56 20.67 13.52
C ALA A 427 -5.72 19.99 14.61
N ASP A 428 -6.31 19.67 15.77
CA ASP A 428 -5.62 18.93 16.83
C ASP A 428 -5.33 17.49 16.40
N TRP A 429 -6.25 16.84 15.69
CA TRP A 429 -6.03 15.50 15.13
C TRP A 429 -4.97 15.48 14.03
N VAL A 430 -4.93 16.50 13.17
CA VAL A 430 -3.85 16.64 12.18
C VAL A 430 -2.49 16.82 12.86
N VAL A 431 -2.43 17.66 13.90
CA VAL A 431 -1.20 17.82 14.70
C VAL A 431 -0.84 16.53 15.45
N GLU A 432 -1.81 15.74 15.91
CA GLU A 432 -1.56 14.43 16.51
C GLU A 432 -0.87 13.48 15.53
N VAL A 433 -1.28 13.47 14.26
CA VAL A 433 -0.59 12.70 13.21
C VAL A 433 0.85 13.17 13.02
N LEU A 434 1.09 14.49 13.00
CA LEU A 434 2.45 15.03 12.92
C LEU A 434 3.29 14.66 14.14
N ARG A 435 2.71 14.71 15.35
CA ARG A 435 3.37 14.26 16.58
C ARG A 435 3.74 12.79 16.50
N LYS A 436 2.79 11.93 16.10
CA LYS A 436 2.99 10.48 16.00
C LYS A 436 4.07 10.15 14.99
N THR A 437 4.04 10.76 13.81
CA THR A 437 5.10 10.57 12.82
C THR A 437 6.45 11.13 13.26
N ALA A 438 6.51 12.16 14.11
CA ALA A 438 7.76 12.61 14.75
C ALA A 438 8.32 11.60 15.77
N GLU A 439 7.49 10.78 16.42
CA GLU A 439 7.95 9.69 17.32
C GLU A 439 8.66 8.56 16.59
N LEU A 440 8.58 8.53 15.25
CA LEU A 440 9.37 7.62 14.45
C LEU A 440 10.85 7.99 14.54
N ASP A 441 11.28 9.20 14.87
CA ASP A 441 12.71 9.53 14.96
C ASP A 441 13.46 8.60 15.95
N PHE A 442 14.32 7.70 15.44
CA PHE A 442 15.07 6.79 16.33
C PHE A 442 16.21 7.50 17.06
N GLU A 443 16.57 8.71 16.62
CA GLU A 443 17.59 9.55 17.24
C GLU A 443 17.00 10.43 18.36
N ASP A 444 15.69 10.35 18.63
CA ASP A 444 15.01 11.16 19.65
C ASP A 444 15.45 10.85 21.11
N GLY A 445 16.15 9.73 21.30
CA GLY A 445 16.69 9.28 22.58
C GLY A 445 15.65 8.77 23.58
N VAL A 446 14.39 8.60 23.18
CA VAL A 446 13.31 8.11 24.04
C VAL A 446 13.29 6.59 24.03
N MET A 447 13.36 5.99 25.22
CA MET A 447 13.19 4.56 25.42
C MET A 447 11.78 4.28 25.96
N ILE A 448 11.13 3.22 25.48
CA ILE A 448 9.81 2.78 25.93
C ILE A 448 9.83 1.30 26.35
N ASP A 449 9.02 0.95 27.35
CA ASP A 449 8.77 -0.44 27.72
C ASP A 449 7.67 -1.00 26.79
N ILE A 450 8.03 -1.93 25.92
CA ILE A 450 7.11 -2.56 24.96
C ILE A 450 6.55 -3.90 25.42
N SER A 451 6.86 -4.31 26.66
CA SER A 451 6.27 -5.52 27.23
C SER A 451 4.76 -5.33 27.49
N PRO A 452 3.98 -6.43 27.62
CA PRO A 452 2.58 -6.33 28.03
C PRO A 452 2.42 -5.70 29.42
N GLY A 453 3.49 -5.60 30.23
CA GLY A 453 3.46 -4.89 31.50
C GLY A 453 3.46 -3.36 31.37
N GLY A 454 3.97 -2.82 30.26
CA GLY A 454 4.07 -1.39 29.98
C GLY A 454 3.10 -0.88 28.91
N LEU A 455 2.65 -1.75 27.99
CA LEU A 455 1.72 -1.43 26.91
C LEU A 455 0.51 -2.36 26.87
N GLY A 456 -0.61 -1.85 26.36
CA GLY A 456 -1.87 -2.58 26.25
C GLY A 456 -2.88 -2.22 27.35
N GLY A 457 -3.98 -2.96 27.40
CA GLY A 457 -5.05 -2.75 28.36
C GLY A 457 -5.87 -1.47 28.13
N ASN A 458 -6.02 -1.03 26.88
CA ASN A 458 -6.83 0.15 26.57
C ASN A 458 -8.33 -0.14 26.73
N THR A 459 -9.08 0.90 27.11
CA THR A 459 -10.52 0.93 26.92
C THR A 459 -10.83 0.87 25.41
N LEU A 460 -11.93 0.21 25.02
CA LEU A 460 -12.35 0.12 23.62
C LEU A 460 -12.41 1.50 22.94
N GLY A 461 -11.66 1.66 21.85
CA GLY A 461 -11.58 2.92 21.09
C GLY A 461 -10.76 4.02 21.77
N ALA A 462 -9.96 3.69 22.79
CA ALA A 462 -9.07 4.61 23.48
C ALA A 462 -7.60 4.15 23.38
N ASN A 463 -6.70 5.03 23.84
CA ASN A 463 -5.26 4.78 24.01
C ASN A 463 -4.85 5.13 25.45
N ASP A 464 -5.63 4.67 26.43
CA ASP A 464 -5.53 5.01 27.87
C ASP A 464 -4.95 3.87 28.73
N GLY A 465 -4.58 2.76 28.11
CA GLY A 465 -4.04 1.58 28.77
C GLY A 465 -2.70 1.83 29.46
N GLN A 466 -2.42 1.01 30.48
CA GLN A 466 -1.18 1.05 31.27
C GLN A 466 -0.49 -0.33 31.33
N GLY A 467 -0.87 -1.23 30.41
CA GLY A 467 -0.45 -2.62 30.40
C GLY A 467 -1.14 -3.50 31.45
N HIS A 468 -0.69 -4.74 31.49
CA HIS A 468 -1.14 -5.84 32.33
C HIS A 468 -0.03 -6.20 33.30
N THR A 469 -0.21 -5.97 34.61
CA THR A 469 0.87 -6.20 35.57
C THR A 469 1.32 -7.66 35.67
N LEU A 470 0.43 -8.63 35.45
CA LEU A 470 0.70 -10.06 35.60
C LEU A 470 0.33 -10.83 34.33
N ASN A 471 1.16 -11.80 33.97
CA ASN A 471 0.80 -12.80 32.97
C ASN A 471 -0.22 -13.80 33.58
N PRO A 472 -1.38 -13.99 32.96
CA PRO A 472 -2.46 -14.81 33.52
C PRO A 472 -2.12 -16.32 33.58
N ALA A 473 -1.26 -16.81 32.69
CA ALA A 473 -0.88 -18.21 32.62
C ALA A 473 0.17 -18.58 33.67
N THR A 474 1.11 -17.66 33.97
CA THR A 474 2.21 -17.92 34.91
C THR A 474 2.00 -17.32 36.29
N GLY A 475 1.13 -16.31 36.43
CA GLY A 475 0.94 -15.52 37.64
C GLY A 475 2.14 -14.63 38.00
N GLN A 476 3.15 -14.52 37.13
CA GLN A 476 4.33 -13.68 37.33
C GLN A 476 4.18 -12.33 36.62
N PRO A 477 4.84 -11.27 37.11
CA PRO A 477 4.90 -10.01 36.38
C PRO A 477 5.59 -10.16 35.02
N TYR A 478 5.13 -9.40 34.01
CA TYR A 478 5.88 -9.28 32.76
C TYR A 478 7.22 -8.57 33.02
N VAL A 479 8.26 -9.04 32.34
CA VAL A 479 9.58 -8.42 32.40
C VAL A 479 9.57 -7.21 31.45
N PRO A 480 9.96 -6.01 31.90
CA PRO A 480 10.06 -4.84 31.03
C PRO A 480 11.01 -5.08 29.85
N VAL A 481 10.60 -4.65 28.65
CA VAL A 481 11.38 -4.74 27.41
C VAL A 481 11.61 -3.32 26.90
N MET A 482 12.79 -2.75 27.17
CA MET A 482 13.10 -1.38 26.80
C MET A 482 13.72 -1.30 25.40
N VAL A 483 13.09 -0.58 24.48
CA VAL A 483 13.62 -0.30 23.12
C VAL A 483 13.52 1.19 22.78
N PRO A 484 14.29 1.69 21.80
CA PRO A 484 14.08 3.03 21.26
C PRO A 484 12.65 3.18 20.72
N ARG A 485 11.99 4.29 21.03
CA ARG A 485 10.61 4.55 20.58
C ARG A 485 10.51 4.59 19.06
N GLY A 486 11.50 5.19 18.39
CA GLY A 486 11.55 5.25 16.93
C GLY A 486 11.64 3.87 16.26
N ASP A 487 12.40 2.93 16.85
CA ASP A 487 12.46 1.54 16.36
C ASP A 487 11.09 0.85 16.51
N PHE A 488 10.49 0.94 17.70
CA PHE A 488 9.15 0.40 17.94
C PHE A 488 8.11 0.99 16.99
N ALA A 489 8.06 2.32 16.84
CA ALA A 489 7.06 2.99 16.03
C ALA A 489 7.18 2.60 14.54
N ARG A 490 8.40 2.48 14.00
CA ARG A 490 8.63 1.99 12.63
C ARG A 490 8.22 0.54 12.45
N VAL A 491 8.64 -0.33 13.37
CA VAL A 491 8.29 -1.76 13.32
C VAL A 491 6.77 -1.95 13.42
N VAL A 492 6.10 -1.22 14.31
CA VAL A 492 4.62 -1.22 14.42
C VAL A 492 3.98 -0.72 13.13
N ALA A 493 4.47 0.39 12.57
CA ALA A 493 3.94 0.95 11.34
C ALA A 493 4.06 -0.05 10.17
N GLU A 494 5.20 -0.74 10.00
CA GLU A 494 5.41 -1.67 8.88
C GLU A 494 4.78 -3.06 9.09
N MET A 495 4.82 -3.61 10.32
CA MET A 495 4.18 -4.90 10.64
C MET A 495 2.67 -4.85 10.39
N TRP A 496 2.01 -3.78 10.83
CA TRP A 496 0.59 -3.56 10.59
C TRP A 496 0.30 -2.78 9.31
N ALA A 497 1.32 -2.31 8.57
CA ALA A 497 1.13 -1.80 7.22
C ALA A 497 0.77 -2.90 6.25
N ASP A 498 0.97 -4.17 6.61
CA ASP A 498 0.71 -5.28 5.70
C ASP A 498 1.63 -5.16 4.48
N GLY A 499 2.95 -5.27 4.74
CA GLY A 499 4.06 -5.09 3.78
C GLY A 499 4.15 -6.10 2.62
N PRO A 500 5.32 -6.27 1.98
CA PRO A 500 5.38 -6.83 0.62
C PRO A 500 5.07 -8.31 0.44
N THR A 501 4.85 -9.03 1.52
CA THR A 501 4.38 -10.42 1.51
C THR A 501 3.00 -10.57 2.16
N SER A 502 2.23 -9.47 2.24
CA SER A 502 1.04 -9.42 3.08
C SER A 502 -0.18 -10.13 2.50
N GLU A 503 -0.95 -10.68 3.42
CA GLU A 503 -2.26 -11.28 3.25
C GLU A 503 -3.40 -10.24 3.40
N THR A 504 -3.09 -8.93 3.41
CA THR A 504 -3.99 -7.82 3.78
C THR A 504 -4.56 -7.94 5.22
N PRO A 505 -5.22 -6.91 5.78
CA PRO A 505 -5.67 -6.99 7.18
C PRO A 505 -6.51 -8.24 7.52
N PRO A 506 -7.51 -8.65 6.71
CA PRO A 506 -8.28 -9.85 7.04
C PRO A 506 -7.41 -11.14 7.02
N GLY A 507 -6.49 -11.28 6.06
CA GLY A 507 -5.62 -12.45 5.98
C GLY A 507 -4.55 -12.47 7.09
N HIS A 508 -4.03 -11.31 7.51
CA HIS A 508 -3.12 -11.20 8.65
C HIS A 508 -3.78 -11.78 9.91
N TRP A 509 -5.05 -11.43 10.18
CA TRP A 509 -5.76 -11.96 11.35
C TRP A 509 -6.08 -13.45 11.25
N VAL A 510 -6.24 -13.98 10.04
CA VAL A 510 -6.36 -15.44 9.82
C VAL A 510 -5.01 -16.15 10.03
N LYS A 511 -3.89 -15.54 9.62
CA LYS A 511 -2.54 -16.02 9.95
C LYS A 511 -2.32 -16.01 11.47
N LEU A 512 -2.73 -14.96 12.16
CA LEU A 512 -2.65 -14.91 13.63
C LEU A 512 -3.53 -15.99 14.27
N ALA A 513 -4.72 -16.26 13.72
CA ALA A 513 -5.58 -17.36 14.16
C ALA A 513 -4.88 -18.72 13.99
N ASN A 514 -4.11 -18.92 12.91
CA ASN A 514 -3.29 -20.12 12.73
C ASN A 514 -2.21 -20.24 13.80
N GLU A 515 -1.48 -19.16 14.09
CA GLU A 515 -0.42 -19.14 15.11
C GLU A 515 -1.00 -19.44 16.51
N VAL A 516 -2.17 -18.87 16.83
CA VAL A 516 -2.89 -19.16 18.08
C VAL A 516 -3.34 -20.63 18.12
N SER A 517 -3.93 -21.15 17.04
CA SER A 517 -4.36 -22.56 16.95
C SER A 517 -3.20 -23.53 17.11
N ASP A 518 -2.07 -23.26 16.43
CA ASP A 518 -0.86 -24.09 16.43
C ASP A 518 -0.20 -24.13 17.83
N ALA A 519 -0.34 -23.07 18.63
CA ALA A 519 0.22 -23.00 19.98
C ALA A 519 -0.58 -23.79 21.04
N LEU A 520 -1.85 -24.15 20.75
CA LEU A 520 -2.72 -24.86 21.68
C LEU A 520 -2.51 -26.38 21.61
N SER A 521 -2.39 -27.01 22.77
CA SER A 521 -2.35 -28.47 22.89
C SER A 521 -3.73 -29.10 22.66
N PRO A 522 -3.82 -30.40 22.34
CA PRO A 522 -5.11 -31.05 22.04
C PRO A 522 -6.17 -30.96 23.15
N ILE A 523 -5.77 -30.79 24.42
CA ILE A 523 -6.73 -30.64 25.54
C ILE A 523 -7.26 -29.22 25.68
N GLU A 524 -6.60 -28.23 25.05
CA GLU A 524 -6.97 -26.81 25.09
C GLU A 524 -7.86 -26.41 23.89
N LEU A 525 -8.15 -27.34 22.97
CA LEU A 525 -9.04 -27.10 21.82
C LEU A 525 -10.50 -27.11 22.26
N THR A 526 -10.87 -26.19 23.15
CA THR A 526 -12.18 -26.07 23.79
C THR A 526 -12.91 -24.85 23.24
N PRO A 527 -13.69 -24.99 22.14
CA PRO A 527 -14.22 -23.85 21.46
C PRO A 527 -15.33 -23.20 22.33
N TRP A 528 -15.43 -21.88 22.29
CA TRP A 528 -16.28 -21.05 23.17
C TRP A 528 -16.04 -21.27 24.67
N GLY A 529 -14.87 -21.80 25.05
CA GLY A 529 -14.57 -22.16 26.44
C GLY A 529 -15.36 -23.36 26.95
N ALA A 530 -15.79 -24.26 26.06
CA ALA A 530 -16.50 -25.48 26.43
C ALA A 530 -15.65 -26.41 27.34
N ASP A 531 -16.31 -27.25 28.14
CA ASP A 531 -15.60 -28.16 29.06
C ASP A 531 -14.92 -29.35 28.37
N VAL A 532 -15.24 -29.59 27.10
CA VAL A 532 -14.79 -30.77 26.34
C VAL A 532 -14.00 -30.32 25.11
N PRO A 533 -12.76 -30.80 24.93
CA PRO A 533 -11.98 -30.49 23.74
C PRO A 533 -12.56 -31.19 22.50
N VAL A 534 -12.42 -30.53 21.36
CA VAL A 534 -12.77 -31.06 20.04
C VAL A 534 -11.53 -31.57 19.31
N ASP A 535 -11.71 -32.32 18.23
CA ASP A 535 -10.59 -32.70 17.38
C ASP A 535 -10.03 -31.50 16.59
N ARG A 536 -8.81 -31.64 16.07
CA ARG A 536 -8.10 -30.55 15.38
C ARG A 536 -8.86 -30.03 14.16
N LEU A 537 -9.52 -30.90 13.39
CA LEU A 537 -10.28 -30.46 12.21
C LEU A 537 -11.49 -29.63 12.63
N ALA A 538 -12.25 -30.10 13.62
CA ALA A 538 -13.40 -29.39 14.17
C ALA A 538 -12.99 -28.01 14.72
N TRP A 539 -11.86 -27.94 15.42
CA TRP A 539 -11.30 -26.67 15.89
C TRP A 539 -10.96 -25.72 14.72
N ASP A 540 -10.25 -26.20 13.71
CA ASP A 540 -9.78 -25.36 12.60
C ASP A 540 -10.96 -24.84 11.74
N VAL A 541 -11.97 -25.67 11.41
CA VAL A 541 -13.14 -25.17 10.66
C VAL A 541 -13.96 -24.16 11.45
N GLY A 542 -14.07 -24.34 12.77
CA GLY A 542 -14.83 -23.42 13.63
C GLY A 542 -14.12 -22.07 13.81
N ILE A 543 -12.80 -22.07 14.08
CA ILE A 543 -12.05 -20.82 14.25
C ILE A 543 -12.00 -20.02 12.94
N TYR A 544 -11.85 -20.70 11.79
CA TYR A 544 -11.85 -20.02 10.49
C TYR A 544 -13.20 -19.39 10.18
N LEU A 545 -14.30 -20.11 10.33
CA LEU A 545 -15.62 -19.51 10.10
C LEU A 545 -15.86 -18.30 11.01
N THR A 546 -15.47 -18.42 12.29
CA THR A 546 -15.65 -17.35 13.28
C THR A 546 -14.85 -16.09 12.93
N VAL A 547 -13.55 -16.23 12.64
CA VAL A 547 -12.67 -15.09 12.32
C VAL A 547 -13.00 -14.50 10.96
N THR A 548 -13.19 -15.34 9.94
CA THR A 548 -13.43 -14.86 8.57
C THR A 548 -14.79 -14.20 8.42
N GLY A 549 -15.84 -14.71 9.10
CA GLY A 549 -17.15 -14.07 9.18
C GLY A 549 -17.06 -12.68 9.82
N ALA A 550 -16.29 -12.54 10.91
CA ALA A 550 -16.04 -11.26 11.54
C ALA A 550 -15.32 -10.27 10.59
N THR A 551 -14.30 -10.73 9.87
CA THR A 551 -13.58 -9.86 8.94
C THR A 551 -14.39 -9.49 7.70
N HIS A 552 -15.24 -10.39 7.17
CA HIS A 552 -16.10 -10.09 6.02
C HIS A 552 -17.10 -8.96 6.34
N ASP A 553 -17.81 -9.07 7.46
CA ASP A 553 -18.74 -8.02 7.88
C ASP A 553 -18.04 -6.72 8.26
N ALA A 554 -16.81 -6.81 8.78
CA ALA A 554 -15.99 -5.64 9.05
C ALA A 554 -15.64 -4.90 7.74
N ALA A 555 -15.42 -5.62 6.64
CA ALA A 555 -15.24 -4.99 5.33
C ALA A 555 -16.49 -4.22 4.90
N VAL A 556 -17.67 -4.85 4.97
CA VAL A 556 -18.94 -4.22 4.58
C VAL A 556 -19.19 -2.96 5.42
N ALA A 557 -19.06 -3.06 6.75
CA ALA A 557 -19.26 -1.93 7.66
C ALA A 557 -18.25 -0.79 7.41
N ALA A 558 -16.97 -1.10 7.26
CA ALA A 558 -15.95 -0.08 7.04
C ALA A 558 -16.09 0.60 5.66
N TRP A 559 -16.38 -0.15 4.61
CA TRP A 559 -16.55 0.41 3.26
C TRP A 559 -17.84 1.19 3.09
N GLN A 560 -18.92 0.84 3.82
CA GLN A 560 -20.09 1.71 3.91
C GLN A 560 -19.70 3.08 4.47
N MET A 561 -18.97 3.12 5.59
CA MET A 561 -18.55 4.39 6.19
C MET A 561 -17.60 5.18 5.29
N LYS A 562 -16.68 4.50 4.59
CA LYS A 562 -15.81 5.14 3.59
C LYS A 562 -16.61 5.74 2.45
N ARG A 563 -17.67 5.07 2.01
CA ARG A 563 -18.52 5.59 0.94
C ARG A 563 -19.40 6.76 1.39
N GLU A 564 -20.01 6.66 2.56
CA GLU A 564 -20.93 7.70 3.05
C GLU A 564 -20.19 8.94 3.57
N GLY A 565 -19.04 8.75 4.21
CA GLY A 565 -18.25 9.83 4.80
C GLY A 565 -17.23 10.45 3.86
N LEU A 566 -16.69 9.69 2.91
CA LEU A 566 -15.60 10.11 2.00
C LEU A 566 -14.44 10.83 2.71
N GLY A 567 -14.16 10.51 3.98
CA GLY A 567 -13.27 11.33 4.81
C GLY A 567 -11.86 11.52 4.22
N PRO A 568 -11.22 12.69 4.44
CA PRO A 568 -9.93 13.03 3.86
C PRO A 568 -8.78 12.20 4.47
N ARG A 569 -7.63 12.17 3.78
CA ARG A 569 -6.38 11.58 4.28
C ARG A 569 -5.48 12.64 4.90
N PRO A 570 -4.65 12.31 5.91
CA PRO A 570 -3.76 13.29 6.55
C PRO A 570 -2.83 14.03 5.59
N ILE A 571 -2.31 13.39 4.53
CA ILE A 571 -1.46 14.07 3.55
C ILE A 571 -2.17 15.25 2.88
N SER A 572 -3.43 15.09 2.48
CA SER A 572 -4.23 16.17 1.90
C SER A 572 -4.50 17.26 2.93
N LEU A 573 -4.85 16.90 4.17
CA LEU A 573 -5.13 17.85 5.24
C LEU A 573 -3.89 18.65 5.65
N VAL A 574 -2.75 18.00 5.89
CA VAL A 574 -1.48 18.67 6.26
C VAL A 574 -1.08 19.67 5.19
N ARG A 575 -1.05 19.23 3.92
CA ARG A 575 -0.63 20.10 2.81
C ARG A 575 -1.63 21.23 2.53
N TRP A 576 -2.93 20.98 2.69
CA TRP A 576 -3.96 22.00 2.54
C TRP A 576 -3.90 23.04 3.66
N MET A 577 -3.83 22.61 4.93
CA MET A 577 -3.70 23.49 6.08
C MET A 577 -2.41 24.33 5.99
N ALA A 578 -1.29 23.70 5.62
CA ALA A 578 -0.03 24.41 5.41
C ALA A 578 -0.11 25.46 4.28
N GLY A 579 -0.82 25.14 3.20
CA GLY A 579 -1.04 26.06 2.07
C GLY A 579 -1.85 27.30 2.44
N ASN A 580 -2.68 27.21 3.48
CA ASN A 580 -3.46 28.33 4.02
C ASN A 580 -2.68 29.21 5.01
N GLY A 581 -1.48 28.80 5.45
CA GLY A 581 -0.70 29.48 6.48
C GLY A 581 -0.87 28.86 7.86
N GLN A 582 -0.72 29.64 8.93
CA GLN A 582 -0.81 29.15 10.31
C GLN A 582 -2.06 29.64 11.05
N ARG A 583 -2.51 28.90 12.08
CA ARG A 583 -3.72 29.25 12.86
C ARG A 583 -3.51 29.58 14.33
N SER A 584 -2.27 29.63 14.81
CA SER A 584 -1.95 29.86 16.23
C SER A 584 -1.81 31.33 16.61
N GLU A 585 -1.48 32.22 15.66
CA GLU A 585 -1.19 33.63 15.91
C GLU A 585 -2.11 34.54 15.08
N PRO A 586 -3.30 34.92 15.57
CA PRO A 586 -4.30 35.73 14.84
C PRO A 586 -3.83 37.10 14.34
N GLY A 587 -2.75 37.63 14.90
CA GLY A 587 -2.19 38.93 14.53
C GLY A 587 -1.11 38.87 13.45
N ALA A 588 -0.69 37.67 13.03
CA ALA A 588 0.38 37.51 12.06
C ALA A 588 -0.14 37.59 10.60
N PRO A 589 0.67 38.08 9.63
CA PRO A 589 0.25 38.24 8.24
C PRO A 589 -0.16 36.94 7.52
N ASP A 590 0.36 35.80 7.97
CA ASP A 590 0.12 34.46 7.45
C ASP A 590 -0.94 33.69 8.25
N TYR A 591 -1.74 34.39 9.06
CA TYR A 591 -2.83 33.78 9.82
C TYR A 591 -3.99 33.36 8.93
N SER A 592 -4.44 32.12 9.09
CA SER A 592 -5.70 31.62 8.56
C SER A 592 -6.40 30.72 9.59
N PRO A 593 -7.73 30.80 9.77
CA PRO A 593 -8.46 29.84 10.59
C PRO A 593 -8.37 28.40 10.05
N ASP A 594 -8.13 28.26 8.75
CA ASP A 594 -7.92 27.00 8.03
C ASP A 594 -6.44 26.58 7.99
N GLY A 595 -5.55 27.33 8.65
CA GLY A 595 -4.12 27.10 8.67
C GLY A 595 -3.68 25.92 9.56
N LEU A 596 -2.39 25.56 9.49
CA LEU A 596 -1.80 24.54 10.35
C LEU A 596 -1.39 25.15 11.71
N PRO A 597 -1.67 24.51 12.87
CA PRO A 597 -1.23 25.03 14.15
C PRO A 597 0.30 25.02 14.30
N LEU A 598 0.87 26.12 14.79
CA LEU A 598 2.26 26.15 15.25
C LEU A 598 2.41 25.35 16.55
N VAL A 599 3.41 24.48 16.59
CA VAL A 599 3.79 23.64 17.73
C VAL A 599 5.31 23.66 17.85
N PRO A 600 5.89 24.30 18.89
CA PRO A 600 7.34 24.38 19.05
C PRO A 600 8.02 23.00 18.96
N GLY A 601 9.08 22.90 18.16
CA GLY A 601 9.81 21.65 17.93
C GLY A 601 9.10 20.64 17.01
N LEU A 602 7.95 21.00 16.43
CA LEU A 602 7.21 20.12 15.52
C LEU A 602 6.69 20.84 14.28
N VAL A 603 5.96 21.94 14.44
CA VAL A 603 5.43 22.77 13.36
C VAL A 603 5.83 24.20 13.61
N GLU A 604 6.70 24.75 12.78
CA GLU A 604 7.28 26.07 12.99
C GLU A 604 7.22 26.94 11.75
N ARG A 605 7.09 28.26 11.96
CA ARG A 605 7.27 29.22 10.88
C ARG A 605 8.74 29.30 10.50
N ILE A 606 9.02 29.23 9.21
CA ILE A 606 10.36 29.48 8.68
C ILE A 606 10.59 30.98 8.68
N THR A 607 11.53 31.43 9.52
CA THR A 607 11.91 32.84 9.68
C THR A 607 13.36 33.06 9.22
N GLU A 608 13.71 34.30 8.87
CA GLU A 608 15.10 34.68 8.57
C GLU A 608 16.07 34.25 9.69
N ALA A 609 15.64 34.38 10.95
CA ALA A 609 16.44 33.96 12.11
C ALA A 609 16.61 32.44 12.15
N SER A 610 15.51 31.68 12.09
CA SER A 610 15.58 30.21 12.15
C SER A 610 16.29 29.55 10.96
N SER A 611 16.44 30.28 9.84
CA SER A 611 17.04 29.78 8.61
C SER A 611 18.40 30.41 8.27
N ALA A 612 18.97 31.17 9.21
CA ALA A 612 20.34 31.66 9.08
C ALA A 612 21.36 30.49 9.04
N PRO A 613 22.57 30.70 8.49
CA PRO A 613 23.61 29.66 8.48
C PRO A 613 23.87 29.05 9.87
N GLY A 614 23.72 27.72 9.97
CA GLY A 614 23.90 26.97 11.22
C GLY A 614 22.63 26.87 12.10
N GLU A 615 21.52 27.48 11.69
CA GLU A 615 20.23 27.36 12.39
C GLU A 615 19.38 26.23 11.81
N ARG A 616 18.39 25.78 12.59
CA ARG A 616 17.64 24.54 12.35
C ARG A 616 16.85 24.49 11.03
N HIS A 617 16.42 25.63 10.47
CA HIS A 617 15.73 25.71 9.18
C HIS A 617 16.66 26.17 8.05
N PHE A 618 17.98 26.07 8.20
CA PHE A 618 18.92 26.55 7.17
C PHE A 618 18.67 25.93 5.79
N ASP A 619 18.35 24.64 5.73
CA ASP A 619 18.03 23.96 4.47
C ASP A 619 16.75 24.51 3.82
N LEU A 620 15.88 25.14 4.63
CA LEU A 620 14.64 25.75 4.20
C LEU A 620 14.71 27.29 4.07
N ARG A 621 15.91 27.90 4.07
CA ARG A 621 16.12 29.37 4.06
C ARG A 621 15.49 30.17 2.93
N PHE A 622 15.07 29.48 1.89
CA PHE A 622 14.42 30.06 0.73
C PHE A 622 12.90 30.18 0.86
N HIS A 623 12.36 29.68 1.97
CA HIS A 623 10.94 29.52 2.27
C HIS A 623 10.45 30.40 3.40
N VAL A 624 11.18 31.48 3.67
CA VAL A 624 10.82 32.37 4.76
C VAL A 624 9.37 32.83 4.58
N GLY A 625 8.54 32.56 5.58
CA GLY A 625 7.10 32.80 5.56
C GLY A 625 6.24 31.53 5.45
N GLU A 626 6.80 30.40 5.02
CA GLU A 626 6.12 29.10 5.01
C GLU A 626 6.28 28.36 6.35
N LEU A 627 5.64 27.20 6.46
CA LEU A 627 5.70 26.32 7.63
C LEU A 627 6.62 25.12 7.39
N ALA A 628 7.44 24.83 8.39
CA ALA A 628 8.26 23.62 8.47
C ALA A 628 7.65 22.63 9.46
N VAL A 629 7.83 21.34 9.18
CA VAL A 629 7.47 20.21 10.04
C VAL A 629 8.74 19.43 10.36
N TRP A 630 8.95 19.03 11.61
CA TRP A 630 9.96 18.02 11.96
C TRP A 630 9.41 16.64 11.60
N GLY A 631 10.03 15.95 10.65
CA GLY A 631 9.47 14.70 10.13
C GLY A 631 10.42 13.89 9.26
N TRP A 632 9.93 12.71 8.87
CA TRP A 632 10.59 11.82 7.93
C TRP A 632 10.55 12.40 6.51
N PRO A 633 11.69 12.61 5.84
CA PRO A 633 11.73 13.24 4.52
C PRO A 633 11.45 12.28 3.35
N GLY A 634 11.13 11.01 3.63
CA GLY A 634 10.97 9.94 2.64
C GLY A 634 12.13 8.95 2.63
N GLU A 635 11.97 7.84 1.91
CA GLU A 635 12.94 6.76 1.79
C GLU A 635 14.33 7.27 1.33
N PRO A 636 15.44 6.68 1.83
CA PRO A 636 16.77 7.01 1.36
C PRO A 636 17.01 6.43 -0.04
N GLY A 637 18.10 6.88 -0.68
CA GLY A 637 18.47 6.36 -2.00
C GLY A 637 18.82 4.87 -1.98
N ASP A 638 19.53 4.43 -0.95
CA ASP A 638 19.87 3.02 -0.69
C ASP A 638 19.11 2.50 0.53
N ARG A 639 17.94 1.90 0.32
CA ARG A 639 17.07 1.43 1.42
C ARG A 639 17.62 0.23 2.17
N LEU A 640 18.53 -0.52 1.56
CA LEU A 640 19.06 -1.75 2.18
C LEU A 640 20.11 -1.41 3.22
N ASP A 641 20.94 -0.41 2.93
CA ASP A 641 22.10 -0.07 3.76
C ASP A 641 21.92 1.24 4.55
N ASP A 642 21.08 2.17 4.09
CA ASP A 642 20.88 3.49 4.73
C ASP A 642 19.58 3.61 5.51
N HIS A 643 19.63 4.39 6.59
CA HIS A 643 18.46 4.90 7.31
C HIS A 643 18.25 6.39 6.99
N THR A 644 17.04 6.90 7.25
CA THR A 644 16.71 8.30 7.05
C THR A 644 16.66 9.06 8.37
N SER A 645 17.64 9.95 8.59
CA SER A 645 17.57 10.92 9.68
C SER A 645 16.41 11.89 9.48
N PHE A 646 15.71 12.18 10.58
CA PHE A 646 14.66 13.19 10.60
C PHE A 646 15.24 14.58 10.37
N ARG A 647 14.45 15.44 9.74
CA ARG A 647 14.84 16.84 9.50
C ARG A 647 13.62 17.75 9.45
N TRP A 648 13.88 19.05 9.46
CA TRP A 648 12.87 20.04 9.11
C TRP A 648 12.58 19.95 7.61
N ILE A 649 11.34 19.60 7.27
CA ILE A 649 10.81 19.58 5.91
C ILE A 649 9.73 20.64 5.77
N ARG A 650 9.45 21.10 4.55
CA ARG A 650 8.28 21.97 4.34
C ARG A 650 7.02 21.19 4.60
N ALA A 651 6.07 21.80 5.29
CA ALA A 651 4.76 21.21 5.53
C ALA A 651 4.01 20.91 4.21
N LEU A 652 4.30 21.67 3.14
CA LEU A 652 3.75 21.47 1.80
C LEU A 652 4.29 20.22 1.09
N ASP A 653 5.46 19.73 1.49
CA ASP A 653 6.11 18.54 0.92
C ASP A 653 5.96 17.31 1.82
N TRP A 654 5.31 17.47 2.98
CA TRP A 654 5.12 16.38 3.95
C TRP A 654 4.44 15.17 3.29
N ILE A 655 4.96 13.99 3.62
CA ILE A 655 4.41 12.69 3.26
C ILE A 655 4.32 11.81 4.52
N PRO A 656 3.37 10.88 4.57
CA PRO A 656 3.32 9.85 5.61
C PRO A 656 4.54 8.92 5.55
N TYR A 657 4.80 8.18 6.64
CA TYR A 657 5.81 7.12 6.68
C TYR A 657 5.32 5.90 5.89
N GLN A 658 5.49 5.97 4.57
CA GLN A 658 5.10 4.99 3.57
C GLN A 658 6.02 5.12 2.35
N ARG A 659 6.09 4.06 1.51
CA ARG A 659 6.87 4.10 0.27
C ARG A 659 6.40 5.20 -0.67
N ARG A 660 7.32 5.81 -1.43
CA ARG A 660 6.95 6.80 -2.46
C ARG A 660 6.03 6.24 -3.55
N THR A 661 6.07 4.92 -3.76
CA THR A 661 5.22 4.20 -4.72
C THR A 661 3.88 3.74 -4.15
N PHE A 662 3.68 3.90 -2.83
CA PHE A 662 2.46 3.58 -2.11
C PHE A 662 2.27 4.54 -0.93
N VAL A 663 1.86 5.78 -1.19
CA VAL A 663 1.90 6.84 -0.15
C VAL A 663 0.72 6.76 0.83
N THR A 664 -0.48 6.47 0.35
CA THR A 664 -1.65 6.16 1.20
C THR A 664 -2.54 5.16 0.47
N PRO A 665 -3.33 4.31 1.15
CA PRO A 665 -4.21 3.37 0.45
C PRO A 665 -5.30 4.08 -0.39
N ALA A 666 -5.63 3.47 -1.53
CA ALA A 666 -6.50 3.99 -2.58
C ALA A 666 -8.01 3.92 -2.22
N PHE A 667 -8.38 4.55 -1.10
CA PHE A 667 -9.74 4.69 -0.59
C PHE A 667 -9.81 5.76 0.52
N PRO A 668 -11.01 6.34 0.80
CA PRO A 668 -11.22 7.36 1.83
C PRO A 668 -10.71 7.00 3.23
N GLY A 669 -10.39 8.02 4.03
CA GLY A 669 -9.84 7.89 5.38
C GLY A 669 -10.84 7.30 6.37
N PHE A 670 -11.98 7.96 6.57
CA PHE A 670 -12.94 7.52 7.58
C PHE A 670 -13.82 6.37 7.07
N VAL A 671 -13.91 5.22 7.71
CA VAL A 671 -13.25 4.80 8.95
C VAL A 671 -12.01 3.94 8.66
N SER A 672 -11.08 3.79 9.61
CA SER A 672 -9.90 2.92 9.44
C SER A 672 -10.31 1.44 9.28
N GLY A 673 -10.10 0.89 8.08
CA GLY A 673 -10.37 -0.52 7.81
C GLY A 673 -9.52 -1.44 8.69
N HIS A 674 -8.23 -1.13 8.88
CA HIS A 674 -7.34 -1.92 9.74
C HIS A 674 -7.89 -2.01 11.18
N SER A 675 -8.36 -0.89 11.73
CA SER A 675 -8.93 -0.84 13.07
C SER A 675 -10.22 -1.67 13.17
N THR A 676 -11.08 -1.62 12.14
CA THR A 676 -12.33 -2.39 12.11
C THR A 676 -12.09 -3.89 11.93
N PHE A 677 -11.26 -4.31 10.97
CA PHE A 677 -10.89 -5.73 10.79
C PHE A 677 -10.25 -6.29 12.04
N SER A 678 -9.27 -5.58 12.60
CA SER A 678 -8.48 -6.09 13.72
C SER A 678 -9.32 -6.26 14.97
N ARG A 679 -10.18 -5.28 15.28
CA ARG A 679 -11.03 -5.41 16.47
C ARG A 679 -12.11 -6.48 16.29
N ALA A 680 -12.67 -6.64 15.08
CA ALA A 680 -13.62 -7.72 14.80
C ALA A 680 -12.99 -9.11 14.96
N ALA A 681 -11.79 -9.30 14.40
CA ALA A 681 -11.06 -10.56 14.54
C ALA A 681 -10.61 -10.84 15.98
N ALA A 682 -10.19 -9.83 16.74
CA ALA A 682 -9.84 -9.99 18.15
C ALA A 682 -11.03 -10.42 19.01
N GLU A 683 -12.23 -9.88 18.78
CA GLU A 683 -13.46 -10.38 19.43
C GLU A 683 -13.75 -11.83 19.05
N ALA A 684 -13.61 -12.16 17.76
CA ALA A 684 -13.82 -13.51 17.24
C ALA A 684 -12.87 -14.53 17.89
N LEU A 685 -11.57 -14.22 17.95
CA LEU A 685 -10.56 -15.04 18.62
C LEU A 685 -10.83 -15.16 20.12
N ALA A 686 -11.13 -14.05 20.80
CA ALA A 686 -11.38 -14.06 22.24
C ALA A 686 -12.58 -14.95 22.60
N ARG A 687 -13.63 -14.89 21.79
CA ARG A 687 -14.85 -15.69 21.98
C ARG A 687 -14.64 -17.15 21.64
N TYR A 688 -14.04 -17.44 20.48
CA TYR A 688 -13.84 -18.82 20.03
C TYR A 688 -12.86 -19.57 20.93
N THR A 689 -11.76 -18.94 21.35
CA THR A 689 -10.79 -19.56 22.26
C THR A 689 -11.26 -19.57 23.73
N GLY A 690 -12.35 -18.88 24.06
CA GLY A 690 -12.85 -18.74 25.42
C GLY A 690 -11.98 -17.87 26.34
N SER A 691 -10.97 -17.17 25.79
CA SER A 691 -10.02 -16.35 26.53
C SER A 691 -9.63 -15.13 25.71
N PRO A 692 -9.53 -13.92 26.30
CA PRO A 692 -9.02 -12.75 25.57
C PRO A 692 -7.49 -12.76 25.41
N TRP A 693 -6.80 -13.67 26.10
CA TRP A 693 -5.34 -13.74 26.15
C TRP A 693 -4.78 -14.67 25.07
N PHE A 694 -3.63 -14.30 24.53
CA PHE A 694 -2.83 -15.22 23.72
C PHE A 694 -2.48 -16.49 24.54
N PRO A 695 -2.30 -17.66 23.90
CA PRO A 695 -1.82 -18.87 24.56
C PRO A 695 -0.54 -18.59 25.37
N GLY A 696 -0.48 -19.07 26.62
CA GLY A 696 0.63 -18.75 27.53
C GLY A 696 0.66 -17.30 28.05
N GLY A 697 -0.33 -16.47 27.70
CA GLY A 697 -0.43 -15.07 28.08
C GLY A 697 0.53 -14.15 27.31
N LEU A 698 1.08 -14.56 26.17
CA LEU A 698 2.00 -13.72 25.41
C LEU A 698 1.94 -14.06 23.92
N GLY A 699 1.57 -13.08 23.10
CA GLY A 699 1.84 -13.07 21.67
C GLY A 699 3.07 -12.23 21.39
N GLU A 700 3.90 -12.64 20.42
CA GLU A 700 5.15 -11.94 20.10
C GLU A 700 5.45 -11.96 18.60
N PHE A 701 5.99 -10.84 18.11
CA PHE A 701 6.55 -10.71 16.77
C PHE A 701 7.88 -9.98 16.84
N CYS A 702 8.98 -10.61 16.39
CA CYS A 702 10.32 -10.01 16.42
C CYS A 702 10.76 -9.52 15.05
N ALA A 703 11.08 -8.23 14.98
CA ALA A 703 11.79 -7.61 13.88
C ALA A 703 13.31 -7.67 14.15
N PRO A 704 14.09 -8.42 13.34
CA PRO A 704 15.54 -8.46 13.48
C PRO A 704 16.17 -7.09 13.27
N GLN A 705 17.24 -6.80 14.02
CA GLN A 705 18.08 -5.63 13.77
C GLN A 705 18.58 -5.60 12.32
N ASP A 706 18.53 -4.42 11.68
CA ASP A 706 19.04 -4.16 10.32
C ASP A 706 18.53 -5.17 9.27
N GLY A 707 17.31 -5.68 9.45
CA GLY A 707 16.83 -6.82 8.66
C GLY A 707 15.33 -6.96 8.53
N TYR A 708 14.54 -5.96 8.94
CA TYR A 708 13.09 -6.02 8.87
C TYR A 708 12.45 -4.90 8.06
N LEU A 709 12.86 -3.66 8.31
CA LEU A 709 12.24 -2.50 7.66
C LEU A 709 12.52 -2.51 6.16
N VAL A 710 11.51 -2.15 5.37
CA VAL A 710 11.55 -2.17 3.90
C VAL A 710 11.72 -0.76 3.34
N PHE A 711 11.28 0.26 4.08
CA PHE A 711 11.34 1.65 3.63
C PHE A 711 12.76 2.22 3.78
N GLU A 712 13.52 1.69 4.72
CA GLU A 712 14.89 2.06 5.08
C GLU A 712 15.53 0.95 5.92
N ASN A 713 16.85 1.00 6.13
CA ASN A 713 17.55 0.03 6.97
C ASN A 713 17.13 0.18 8.45
N GLY A 714 16.87 -0.95 9.10
CA GLY A 714 16.55 -1.03 10.52
C GLY A 714 15.60 -2.19 10.86
N PRO A 715 15.08 -2.24 12.09
CA PRO A 715 15.33 -1.33 13.22
C PRO A 715 16.78 -1.35 13.73
N SER A 716 17.19 -0.34 14.51
CA SER A 716 18.56 -0.21 15.04
C SER A 716 18.92 -1.24 16.11
N VAL A 717 17.90 -1.83 16.74
CA VAL A 717 18.02 -3.00 17.63
C VAL A 717 16.90 -3.99 17.33
N GLU A 718 17.12 -5.26 17.66
CA GLU A 718 16.05 -6.26 17.60
C GLU A 718 14.86 -5.77 18.45
N THR A 719 13.69 -5.72 17.82
CA THR A 719 12.49 -5.15 18.41
C THR A 719 11.37 -6.17 18.34
N CYS A 720 11.01 -6.74 19.49
CA CYS A 720 9.95 -7.73 19.61
C CYS A 720 8.67 -7.09 20.13
N LEU A 721 7.68 -6.89 19.24
CA LEU A 721 6.34 -6.48 19.61
C LEU A 721 5.71 -7.56 20.49
N GLN A 722 5.16 -7.19 21.64
CA GLN A 722 4.54 -8.12 22.57
C GLN A 722 3.11 -7.70 22.91
N TRP A 723 2.22 -8.68 23.02
CA TRP A 723 0.80 -8.47 23.34
C TRP A 723 0.34 -9.47 24.40
N GLY A 724 -0.38 -9.00 25.41
CA GLY A 724 -1.00 -9.89 26.39
C GLY A 724 -2.30 -10.50 25.82
N THR A 725 -3.14 -9.63 25.26
CA THR A 725 -4.46 -9.96 24.74
C THR A 725 -4.56 -9.75 23.24
N TYR A 726 -5.51 -10.44 22.59
CA TYR A 726 -5.86 -10.17 21.18
C TYR A 726 -6.30 -8.71 20.99
N TYR A 727 -6.89 -8.11 22.01
CA TYR A 727 -7.27 -6.69 22.00
C TYR A 727 -6.07 -5.75 21.98
N ASP A 728 -4.97 -6.09 22.66
CA ASP A 728 -3.73 -5.29 22.60
C ASP A 728 -3.13 -5.30 21.19
N ALA A 729 -3.11 -6.46 20.54
CA ALA A 729 -2.68 -6.57 19.15
C ALA A 729 -3.58 -5.75 18.22
N ALA A 730 -4.91 -5.86 18.38
CA ALA A 730 -5.87 -5.09 17.58
C ALA A 730 -5.79 -3.58 17.81
N ASP A 731 -5.57 -3.15 19.05
CA ASP A 731 -5.39 -1.74 19.38
C ASP A 731 -4.09 -1.21 18.77
N GLN A 732 -2.99 -1.97 18.86
CA GLN A 732 -1.72 -1.59 18.24
C GLN A 732 -1.83 -1.54 16.71
N ALA A 733 -2.60 -2.44 16.08
CA ALA A 733 -2.91 -2.39 14.65
C ALA A 733 -3.61 -1.08 14.26
N GLY A 734 -4.53 -0.60 15.11
CA GLY A 734 -5.17 0.71 14.95
C GLY A 734 -4.20 1.89 15.14
N GLN A 735 -3.43 1.88 16.22
CA GLN A 735 -2.43 2.92 16.53
C GLN A 735 -1.34 3.03 15.46
N SER A 736 -0.98 1.91 14.82
CA SER A 736 0.00 1.87 13.72
C SER A 736 -0.36 2.83 12.59
N ARG A 737 -1.65 3.11 12.38
CA ARG A 737 -2.09 3.98 11.29
C ARG A 737 -1.82 5.47 11.55
N LEU A 738 -1.70 5.85 12.83
CA LEU A 738 -1.28 7.18 13.25
C LEU A 738 0.23 7.34 13.06
N TRP A 739 1.02 6.35 13.48
CA TRP A 739 2.48 6.33 13.23
C TRP A 739 2.81 6.25 11.74
N GLY A 740 2.05 5.48 10.96
CA GLY A 740 2.16 5.45 9.50
C GLY A 740 1.70 6.76 8.84
N GLY A 741 1.03 7.67 9.55
CA GLY A 741 0.65 8.98 9.03
C GLY A 741 -0.57 9.02 8.11
N ILE A 742 -1.42 7.98 8.11
CA ILE A 742 -2.43 7.79 7.06
C ILE A 742 -3.88 7.82 7.53
N HIS A 743 -4.11 7.92 8.85
CA HIS A 743 -5.42 8.08 9.47
C HIS A 743 -5.34 9.15 10.57
N ILE A 744 -6.45 9.86 10.80
CA ILE A 744 -6.62 10.72 11.98
C ILE A 744 -7.21 9.91 13.15
N TRP A 745 -7.10 10.41 14.37
CA TRP A 745 -7.56 9.71 15.57
C TRP A 745 -9.01 9.17 15.51
N PRO A 746 -10.01 9.95 15.04
CA PRO A 746 -11.38 9.43 14.91
C PRO A 746 -11.52 8.22 14.00
N ASP A 747 -10.73 8.13 12.92
CA ASP A 747 -10.77 7.01 11.99
C ASP A 747 -10.45 5.70 12.71
N ASP A 748 -9.45 5.72 13.58
CA ASP A 748 -9.05 4.56 14.37
C ASP A 748 -10.06 4.27 15.49
N ARG A 749 -10.38 5.28 16.31
CA ARG A 749 -11.31 5.15 17.44
C ARG A 749 -12.65 4.54 17.02
N VAL A 750 -13.29 5.13 16.02
CA VAL A 750 -14.60 4.66 15.53
C VAL A 750 -14.45 3.30 14.86
N GLY A 751 -13.32 3.07 14.17
CA GLY A 751 -13.01 1.79 13.53
C GLY A 751 -12.99 0.64 14.51
N ARG A 752 -12.30 0.79 15.65
CA ARG A 752 -12.26 -0.24 16.69
C ARG A 752 -13.64 -0.48 17.32
N ILE A 753 -14.41 0.57 17.60
CA ILE A 753 -15.76 0.43 18.17
C ILE A 753 -16.67 -0.40 17.24
N ASN A 754 -16.66 -0.07 15.94
CA ASN A 754 -17.46 -0.80 14.96
C ASN A 754 -16.97 -2.23 14.75
N GLY A 755 -15.65 -2.44 14.72
CA GLY A 755 -15.06 -3.77 14.66
C GLY A 755 -15.48 -4.64 15.84
N SER A 756 -15.47 -4.10 17.06
CA SER A 756 -15.92 -4.84 18.25
C SER A 756 -17.39 -5.27 18.12
N HIS A 757 -18.28 -4.37 17.70
CA HIS A 757 -19.69 -4.71 17.49
C HIS A 757 -19.86 -5.85 16.47
N VAL A 758 -19.24 -5.73 15.29
CA VAL A 758 -19.30 -6.74 14.23
C VAL A 758 -18.76 -8.08 14.70
N GLY A 759 -17.60 -8.10 15.35
CA GLY A 759 -16.97 -9.33 15.84
C GLY A 759 -17.86 -10.06 16.86
N MET A 760 -18.58 -9.34 17.72
CA MET A 760 -19.51 -9.95 18.67
C MET A 760 -20.72 -10.60 17.98
N VAL A 761 -21.32 -9.94 16.99
CA VAL A 761 -22.52 -10.44 16.29
C VAL A 761 -22.19 -11.66 15.44
N THR A 762 -21.10 -11.61 14.68
CA THR A 762 -20.63 -12.70 13.81
C THR A 762 -20.21 -13.93 14.61
N SER A 763 -19.55 -13.75 15.75
CA SER A 763 -19.21 -14.84 16.67
C SER A 763 -20.45 -15.53 17.24
N ALA A 764 -21.50 -14.75 17.56
CA ALA A 764 -22.75 -15.30 18.08
C ALA A 764 -23.49 -16.13 17.02
N ARG A 765 -23.49 -15.69 15.76
CA ARG A 765 -24.02 -16.48 14.63
C ARG A 765 -23.25 -17.79 14.50
N THR A 766 -21.92 -17.72 14.47
CA THR A 766 -21.08 -18.93 14.32
C THR A 766 -21.30 -19.93 15.45
N GLN A 767 -21.45 -19.47 16.69
CA GLN A 767 -21.80 -20.34 17.81
C GLN A 767 -23.19 -20.98 17.63
N ALA A 768 -24.18 -20.23 17.14
CA ALA A 768 -25.51 -20.76 16.89
C ALA A 768 -25.52 -21.84 15.81
N LEU A 769 -24.74 -21.67 14.74
CA LEU A 769 -24.51 -22.72 13.72
C LEU A 769 -23.88 -23.96 14.33
N TRP A 770 -22.83 -23.78 15.14
CA TRP A 770 -22.11 -24.89 15.77
C TRP A 770 -23.01 -25.70 16.70
N ASP A 771 -23.82 -25.01 17.51
CA ASP A 771 -24.72 -25.62 18.48
C ASP A 771 -26.02 -26.16 17.85
N GLY A 772 -26.22 -25.98 16.54
CA GLY A 772 -27.45 -26.40 15.85
C GLY A 772 -28.69 -25.59 16.25
N THR A 773 -28.49 -24.36 16.74
CA THR A 773 -29.55 -23.51 17.29
C THR A 773 -29.92 -22.34 16.40
N GLU A 774 -29.15 -22.09 15.34
CA GLU A 774 -29.54 -21.18 14.26
C GLU A 774 -30.83 -21.70 13.61
N ARG A 775 -31.83 -20.82 13.48
CA ARG A 775 -33.19 -21.18 13.06
C ARG A 775 -33.53 -20.67 11.68
#